data_AF-A0A5Q4H3P1-F1
#
_entry.id   AF-A0A5Q4H3P1-F1
#
_cell.length_a   1.000
_cell.length_b   1.000
_cell.length_c   1.000
_cell.angle_alpha   90.00
_cell.angle_beta   90.00
_cell.angle_gamma   90.00
#
_symmetry.space_group_name_H-M   'P 1'
#
loop_
_entity.id
_entity.type
_entity.pdbx_description
1 polymer ?
#
loop_
_entity_poly.entity_id
_entity_poly.type
_entity_poly.pdbx_seq_one_letter_code
_entity_poly.pdbx_strand_id
1 'polypeptide(L)'
;MPSSQSPARQNNMDAMPVALRIWRAGRLVSRRNRNHFFQIGVDMARTGKTAGGHGKLLDALSRVDRPGEVCTWGDRPLTMPGLEVSGLGAVRLPLGTAQARKLMKLCHQAPYGKGTETVVDTNVRRVWELDPDQFQLTNPKWDDLVASILQDVQRALGLEDRKLAAHLYKLLVYEKGSFFLPHRDGEKLDRMVATLVIALPAKYEGGELVVSHDGRQHEILFTGAASGHELSYAAFYADCQHEVRPVRSGFRLCLTYNVTLAEKRGKQGLAAPSYGAAAAAIGGLLAQWRDEPDVQKLAVTLDHRYTQDGLSMDNLKGLDRARAEVLFEAAEQADCVAHLALVTLWQSGSAEGGYDDYSFGRGRGYRWSDYDDDDEDEDYEEEDYDETGTGYEMGEVYDWSLSADHWSDRQGHNVRLGEIRLDEGEIVADEGLDEGDPHREDFEGYTGNAGMTLERWYHRAAVVIWPRSKHFHVLCSAGTDASIGGLEPLVNRLKRATKAKRKELHRECLAFASAILDSWQTGHRGYPWDKSDRVDRNVFPELLCQLGDVELVRRFLAKVMPADDTVQLGKSFAKFCQQHGWTSFEAELTTVIETMTAATVIRNAELLQSLCVARDKNAERIELCRRLSERSVKALAAFEQQPRESDWQWQRIDRAALLSSLVKAMTAIGAEQPLSQLLEFALACDQYDLTDAHLAAIFALESRLVKLPGGDTAVSRWLAACRRELENRTAEAPQEPTDYRRADKLSCKCQDCRALRAFLADPNRREARFPMAKERRRHLHSIIGSNRCDCTHVTERRGRPYTLVCTKTSASYEAACKIYERDLRNLSRIVALERKMSNGTCSSADSVRS
;
A
#
# COMPACT_ATOMS: atom_id res chain seq x y z
N MET A 1 -6.10 12.66 -59.65
CA MET A 1 -5.03 12.13 -60.54
C MET A 1 -3.86 13.13 -60.54
N PRO A 2 -2.61 12.65 -60.51
CA PRO A 2 -1.89 12.52 -59.23
C PRO A 2 -0.41 12.97 -59.25
N SER A 3 0.20 12.98 -58.05
CA SER A 3 1.55 12.51 -57.66
C SER A 3 2.82 12.89 -58.45
N SER A 4 3.85 13.36 -57.72
CA SER A 4 5.19 12.72 -57.54
C SER A 4 6.19 13.76 -56.98
N GLN A 5 6.62 13.59 -55.72
CA GLN A 5 7.90 13.01 -55.22
C GLN A 5 9.12 13.95 -55.23
N SER A 6 9.76 14.05 -54.06
CA SER A 6 11.11 14.61 -53.83
C SER A 6 11.88 13.67 -52.88
N PRO A 7 13.23 13.63 -52.96
CA PRO A 7 14.02 12.48 -52.50
C PRO A 7 14.50 12.57 -51.05
N ALA A 8 14.83 11.39 -50.51
CA ALA A 8 15.23 11.11 -49.14
C ALA A 8 16.63 11.64 -48.75
N ARG A 9 16.77 12.06 -47.48
CA ARG A 9 18.05 12.19 -46.76
C ARG A 9 18.13 11.09 -45.69
N GLN A 10 19.19 10.29 -45.75
CA GLN A 10 19.59 9.32 -44.73
C GLN A 10 20.06 10.04 -43.45
N ASN A 11 19.50 9.66 -42.30
CA ASN A 11 20.04 9.98 -40.97
C ASN A 11 20.67 8.72 -40.37
N ASN A 12 21.94 8.85 -39.99
CA ASN A 12 22.79 7.82 -39.40
C ASN A 12 22.53 7.76 -37.88
N MET A 13 22.15 6.61 -37.33
CA MET A 13 21.61 6.47 -35.96
C MET A 13 22.43 5.55 -35.03
N ASP A 14 23.72 5.34 -35.32
CA ASP A 14 24.56 4.33 -34.64
C ASP A 14 25.73 4.88 -33.79
N ALA A 15 25.63 6.10 -33.25
CA ALA A 15 26.68 6.63 -32.37
C ALA A 15 26.15 7.42 -31.17
N MET A 16 25.43 6.77 -30.23
CA MET A 16 25.14 7.32 -28.90
C MET A 16 25.10 6.24 -27.79
N PRO A 17 25.52 6.54 -26.54
CA PRO A 17 25.58 5.56 -25.44
C PRO A 17 24.19 5.11 -24.94
N VAL A 18 24.08 3.83 -24.59
CA VAL A 18 22.85 3.11 -24.19
C VAL A 18 22.08 3.78 -23.04
N ALA A 19 22.76 4.46 -22.11
CA ALA A 19 22.14 5.12 -20.95
C ALA A 19 21.19 6.28 -21.34
N LEU A 20 21.40 6.95 -22.48
CA LEU A 20 20.51 8.04 -22.94
C LEU A 20 19.25 7.53 -23.65
N ARG A 21 19.22 6.27 -24.12
CA ARG A 21 18.01 5.65 -24.70
C ARG A 21 16.99 5.29 -23.61
N ILE A 22 17.45 4.92 -22.41
CA ILE A 22 16.58 4.54 -21.27
C ILE A 22 15.91 5.78 -20.65
N TRP A 23 16.62 6.91 -20.56
CA TRP A 23 16.08 8.12 -19.92
C TRP A 23 15.00 8.84 -20.75
N ARG A 24 15.04 8.76 -22.09
CA ARG A 24 14.00 9.33 -22.97
C ARG A 24 12.80 8.40 -23.23
N ALA A 25 12.94 7.10 -23.02
CA ALA A 25 11.81 6.15 -23.12
C ALA A 25 10.83 6.26 -21.93
N GLY A 26 11.29 6.76 -20.77
CA GLY A 26 10.48 6.88 -19.54
C GLY A 26 9.48 8.04 -19.47
N ARG A 27 9.43 8.96 -20.46
CA ARG A 27 8.51 10.13 -20.44
C ARG A 27 7.39 10.11 -21.48
N LEU A 28 7.22 9.02 -22.24
CA LEU A 28 6.17 8.90 -23.26
C LEU A 28 5.47 7.54 -23.19
N VAL A 29 4.92 7.20 -22.01
CA VAL A 29 3.90 6.16 -21.91
C VAL A 29 2.55 6.85 -21.83
N SER A 30 1.96 7.07 -23.00
CA SER A 30 0.54 7.45 -23.14
C SER A 30 -0.34 6.38 -22.48
N ARG A 31 -1.43 6.80 -21.83
CA ARG A 31 -2.47 5.94 -21.21
C ARG A 31 -2.88 4.75 -22.09
N ARG A 32 -2.80 4.89 -23.42
CA ARG A 32 -3.13 3.82 -24.39
C ARG A 32 -2.17 2.62 -24.41
N ASN A 33 -0.89 2.78 -24.05
CA ASN A 33 0.07 1.68 -24.06
C ASN A 33 0.06 0.87 -22.76
N ARG A 34 -0.42 1.43 -21.63
CA ARG A 34 -0.68 0.63 -20.43
C ARG A 34 -1.85 -0.32 -20.65
N ASN A 35 -2.92 0.15 -21.30
CA ASN A 35 -4.08 -0.69 -21.64
C ASN A 35 -3.76 -1.84 -22.61
N HIS A 36 -2.71 -1.75 -23.44
CA HIS A 36 -2.37 -2.82 -24.38
C HIS A 36 -1.54 -3.95 -23.74
N PHE A 37 -0.63 -3.62 -22.81
CA PHE A 37 0.02 -4.64 -21.97
C PHE A 37 -0.97 -5.23 -20.95
N PHE A 38 -1.94 -4.43 -20.48
CA PHE A 38 -3.05 -4.85 -19.64
C PHE A 38 -3.97 -5.88 -20.35
N GLN A 39 -4.36 -5.65 -21.61
CA GLN A 39 -5.17 -6.62 -22.36
C GLN A 39 -4.42 -7.93 -22.66
N ILE A 40 -3.09 -7.85 -22.92
CA ILE A 40 -2.26 -9.05 -23.14
C ILE A 40 -2.05 -9.83 -21.83
N GLY A 41 -1.95 -9.15 -20.68
CA GLY A 41 -1.90 -9.78 -19.35
C GLY A 41 -3.21 -10.45 -18.97
N VAL A 42 -4.35 -9.79 -19.19
CA VAL A 42 -5.70 -10.33 -18.93
C VAL A 42 -6.06 -11.49 -19.87
N ASP A 43 -5.65 -11.45 -21.15
CA ASP A 43 -5.83 -12.58 -22.07
C ASP A 43 -4.89 -13.77 -21.76
N MET A 44 -3.75 -13.54 -21.09
CA MET A 44 -2.90 -14.61 -20.58
C MET A 44 -3.46 -15.24 -19.30
N ALA A 45 -4.12 -14.48 -18.42
CA ALA A 45 -4.90 -15.05 -17.31
C ALA A 45 -6.02 -16.00 -17.80
N ARG A 46 -6.59 -15.73 -18.99
CA ARG A 46 -7.59 -16.60 -19.64
C ARG A 46 -7.05 -17.87 -20.29
N THR A 47 -5.74 -17.98 -20.51
CA THR A 47 -5.15 -19.15 -21.16
C THR A 47 -4.07 -19.73 -20.26
N GLY A 48 -4.44 -20.74 -19.47
CA GLY A 48 -3.55 -21.55 -18.62
C GLY A 48 -2.43 -22.26 -19.41
N LYS A 49 -1.54 -21.50 -20.04
CA LYS A 49 -0.30 -21.95 -20.66
C LYS A 49 0.83 -21.62 -19.70
N THR A 50 0.95 -22.44 -18.68
CA THR A 50 2.16 -22.53 -17.86
C THR A 50 3.35 -22.89 -18.75
N ALA A 51 4.27 -21.94 -18.94
CA ALA A 51 5.49 -22.18 -19.68
C ALA A 51 6.39 -23.17 -18.92
N GLY A 52 6.55 -24.38 -19.48
CA GLY A 52 7.70 -25.30 -19.35
C GLY A 52 8.11 -25.88 -17.98
N GLY A 53 8.16 -25.07 -16.92
CA GLY A 53 8.65 -25.42 -15.58
C GLY A 53 7.53 -25.56 -14.53
N HIS A 54 6.61 -24.59 -14.47
CA HIS A 54 5.48 -24.63 -13.51
C HIS A 54 4.57 -25.83 -13.73
N GLY A 55 4.27 -26.17 -14.99
CA GLY A 55 3.47 -27.36 -15.32
C GLY A 55 4.13 -28.67 -14.88
N LYS A 56 5.46 -28.78 -14.92
CA LYS A 56 6.17 -29.98 -14.42
C LYS A 56 6.13 -30.09 -12.90
N LEU A 57 6.14 -28.96 -12.20
CA LEU A 57 6.02 -28.91 -10.74
C LEU A 57 4.60 -29.33 -10.30
N LEU A 58 3.57 -28.79 -10.96
CA LEU A 58 2.17 -29.20 -10.76
C LEU A 58 1.95 -30.68 -11.10
N ASP A 59 2.48 -31.16 -12.22
CA ASP A 59 2.44 -32.58 -12.61
C ASP A 59 3.14 -33.50 -11.61
N ALA A 60 4.17 -33.01 -10.90
CA ALA A 60 4.85 -33.76 -9.86
C ALA A 60 4.08 -33.73 -8.54
N LEU A 61 3.44 -32.59 -8.22
CA LEU A 61 2.58 -32.41 -7.05
C LEU A 61 1.27 -33.19 -7.16
N SER A 62 0.69 -33.32 -8.35
CA SER A 62 -0.52 -34.13 -8.58
C SER A 62 -0.28 -35.63 -8.35
N ARG A 63 0.98 -36.07 -8.38
CA ARG A 63 1.39 -37.44 -8.01
C ARG A 63 1.62 -37.63 -6.52
N VAL A 64 1.64 -36.54 -5.74
CA VAL A 64 1.58 -36.59 -4.27
C VAL A 64 0.14 -36.89 -3.89
N ASP A 65 -0.29 -38.13 -4.09
CA ASP A 65 -1.65 -38.55 -3.79
C ASP A 65 -1.75 -39.10 -2.34
N ARG A 66 -2.87 -38.85 -1.67
CA ARG A 66 -3.17 -39.45 -0.36
C ARG A 66 -3.94 -40.78 -0.54
N PRO A 67 -3.76 -41.74 0.36
CA PRO A 67 -4.61 -42.93 0.45
C PRO A 67 -5.96 -42.65 1.17
N GLY A 68 -6.73 -41.63 0.76
CA GLY A 68 -8.03 -41.31 1.40
C GLY A 68 -9.07 -40.67 0.44
N GLU A 69 -10.36 -40.94 0.69
CA GLU A 69 -11.52 -40.45 -0.08
C GLU A 69 -11.95 -39.03 0.36
N VAL A 70 -12.64 -38.28 -0.52
CA VAL A 70 -13.17 -36.93 -0.21
C VAL A 70 -14.53 -36.96 0.48
N CYS A 71 -15.25 -38.07 0.33
CA CYS A 71 -16.51 -38.34 0.96
C CYS A 71 -16.64 -39.85 1.23
N THR A 72 -17.37 -40.21 2.28
CA THR A 72 -17.69 -41.59 2.62
C THR A 72 -19.15 -41.70 3.04
N TRP A 73 -19.79 -42.83 2.74
CA TRP A 73 -21.18 -43.07 3.11
C TRP A 73 -21.43 -44.55 3.36
N GLY A 74 -22.53 -44.87 4.03
CA GLY A 74 -22.91 -46.25 4.25
C GLY A 74 -24.19 -46.41 5.06
N ASP A 75 -24.69 -47.63 5.08
CA ASP A 75 -25.85 -48.03 5.85
C ASP A 75 -25.44 -48.62 7.21
N ARG A 76 -26.28 -48.45 8.23
CA ARG A 76 -26.08 -48.93 9.59
C ARG A 76 -27.38 -49.53 10.13
N PRO A 77 -27.31 -50.59 10.97
CA PRO A 77 -28.47 -51.09 11.68
C PRO A 77 -29.15 -49.97 12.49
N LEU A 78 -30.48 -49.99 12.54
CA LEU A 78 -31.26 -48.98 13.24
C LEU A 78 -30.93 -48.97 14.75
N THR A 79 -30.23 -47.92 15.17
CA THR A 79 -30.14 -47.52 16.58
C THR A 79 -31.07 -46.34 16.79
N MET A 80 -32.07 -46.49 17.65
CA MET A 80 -33.03 -45.40 17.88
C MET A 80 -32.33 -44.21 18.54
N PRO A 81 -32.41 -42.98 18.01
CA PRO A 81 -31.77 -41.82 18.64
C PRO A 81 -32.40 -41.39 19.97
N GLY A 82 -33.63 -41.84 20.26
CA GLY A 82 -34.43 -41.24 21.33
C GLY A 82 -34.79 -39.79 21.00
N LEU A 83 -35.14 -39.50 19.75
CA LEU A 83 -35.46 -38.16 19.29
C LEU A 83 -36.75 -37.65 19.95
N GLU A 84 -36.63 -36.64 20.80
CA GLU A 84 -37.73 -35.92 21.44
C GLU A 84 -37.73 -34.47 20.98
N VAL A 85 -38.87 -33.99 20.48
CA VAL A 85 -39.01 -32.62 19.96
C VAL A 85 -39.93 -31.82 20.87
N SER A 86 -39.49 -30.62 21.26
CA SER A 86 -40.28 -29.70 22.09
C SER A 86 -41.64 -29.41 21.43
N GLY A 87 -42.74 -29.67 22.14
CA GLY A 87 -44.11 -29.49 21.64
C GLY A 87 -44.69 -30.67 20.84
N LEU A 88 -43.88 -31.68 20.48
CA LEU A 88 -44.37 -32.92 19.83
C LEU A 88 -44.15 -34.17 20.70
N GLY A 89 -43.13 -34.17 21.56
CA GLY A 89 -42.68 -35.33 22.32
C GLY A 89 -41.84 -36.29 21.47
N ALA A 90 -41.86 -37.59 21.83
CA ALA A 90 -41.06 -38.60 21.16
C ALA A 90 -41.46 -38.82 19.68
N VAL A 91 -40.48 -38.69 18.79
CA VAL A 91 -40.61 -38.97 17.35
C VAL A 91 -40.38 -40.46 17.11
N ARG A 92 -41.33 -41.12 16.43
CA ARG A 92 -41.27 -42.55 16.14
C ARG A 92 -40.62 -42.77 14.77
N LEU A 93 -39.75 -43.77 14.69
CA LEU A 93 -39.08 -44.19 13.46
C LEU A 93 -39.54 -45.61 13.07
N PRO A 94 -39.73 -45.91 11.78
CA PRO A 94 -39.63 -44.99 10.64
C PRO A 94 -40.67 -43.87 10.64
N LEU A 95 -40.27 -42.68 10.17
CA LEU A 95 -41.11 -41.49 10.21
C LEU A 95 -42.35 -41.66 9.31
N GLY A 96 -43.54 -41.58 9.90
CA GLY A 96 -44.81 -41.63 9.18
C GLY A 96 -45.33 -40.24 8.77
N THR A 97 -46.10 -40.16 7.68
CA THR A 97 -46.69 -38.94 7.11
C THR A 97 -47.39 -38.03 8.14
N ALA A 98 -48.19 -38.62 9.03
CA ALA A 98 -48.95 -37.86 10.02
C ALA A 98 -48.04 -37.18 11.06
N GLN A 99 -46.95 -37.85 11.45
CA GLN A 99 -45.98 -37.28 12.40
C GLN A 99 -45.05 -36.28 11.70
N ALA A 100 -44.62 -36.55 10.47
CA ALA A 100 -43.82 -35.62 9.67
C ALA A 100 -44.50 -34.25 9.52
N ARG A 101 -45.79 -34.23 9.18
CA ARG A 101 -46.57 -32.98 9.08
C ARG A 101 -46.71 -32.23 10.41
N LYS A 102 -46.73 -32.94 11.54
CA LYS A 102 -46.75 -32.30 12.87
C LYS A 102 -45.38 -31.73 13.22
N LEU A 103 -44.31 -32.45 12.87
CA LEU A 103 -42.93 -32.00 13.05
C LEU A 103 -42.65 -30.73 12.24
N MET A 104 -43.03 -30.70 10.96
CA MET A 104 -42.87 -29.53 10.09
C MET A 104 -43.57 -28.26 10.61
N LYS A 105 -44.70 -28.40 11.32
CA LYS A 105 -45.39 -27.24 11.93
C LYS A 105 -44.59 -26.57 13.05
N LEU A 106 -43.60 -27.28 13.61
CA LEU A 106 -42.69 -26.78 14.63
C LEU A 106 -41.36 -26.31 14.03
N CYS A 107 -41.04 -26.75 12.81
CA CYS A 107 -39.88 -26.30 12.05
C CYS A 107 -40.10 -24.89 11.48
N HIS A 108 -39.00 -24.22 11.17
CA HIS A 108 -38.99 -23.04 10.31
C HIS A 108 -38.35 -23.39 8.96
N GLN A 109 -38.58 -22.54 7.94
CA GLN A 109 -37.89 -22.68 6.66
C GLN A 109 -36.41 -22.37 6.87
N ALA A 110 -35.55 -23.22 6.34
CA ALA A 110 -34.12 -23.06 6.50
C ALA A 110 -33.61 -21.89 5.66
N PRO A 111 -32.93 -20.90 6.27
CA PRO A 111 -32.29 -19.83 5.51
C PRO A 111 -31.04 -20.32 4.79
N TYR A 112 -30.53 -19.54 3.85
CA TYR A 112 -29.20 -19.71 3.26
C TYR A 112 -28.37 -18.44 3.46
N GLY A 113 -27.05 -18.57 3.44
CA GLY A 113 -26.13 -17.44 3.56
C GLY A 113 -25.87 -16.78 2.21
N LYS A 114 -26.04 -15.46 2.12
CA LYS A 114 -25.60 -14.63 0.99
C LYS A 114 -24.61 -13.60 1.54
N GLY A 115 -23.30 -13.89 1.44
CA GLY A 115 -22.28 -13.10 2.12
C GLY A 115 -22.42 -13.15 3.64
N THR A 116 -22.56 -12.00 4.30
CA THR A 116 -22.76 -11.88 5.76
C THR A 116 -24.23 -11.97 6.20
N GLU A 117 -25.18 -12.07 5.27
CA GLU A 117 -26.61 -12.06 5.57
C GLU A 117 -27.26 -13.45 5.51
N THR A 118 -28.29 -13.64 6.32
CA THR A 118 -29.07 -14.89 6.41
C THR A 118 -30.47 -14.65 5.84
N VAL A 119 -30.73 -15.15 4.62
CA VAL A 119 -31.97 -14.88 3.87
C VAL A 119 -32.74 -16.18 3.62
N VAL A 120 -34.08 -16.14 3.64
CA VAL A 120 -34.94 -17.27 3.28
C VAL A 120 -35.39 -17.13 1.82
N ASP A 121 -34.82 -17.91 0.91
CA ASP A 121 -35.29 -18.03 -0.49
C ASP A 121 -35.59 -19.49 -0.84
N THR A 122 -36.89 -19.76 -1.04
CA THR A 122 -37.40 -21.10 -1.36
C THR A 122 -37.08 -21.57 -2.78
N ASN A 123 -36.54 -20.71 -3.66
CA ASN A 123 -36.01 -21.09 -4.97
C ASN A 123 -34.57 -21.63 -4.89
N VAL A 124 -33.84 -21.30 -3.82
CA VAL A 124 -32.47 -21.76 -3.59
C VAL A 124 -32.43 -22.95 -2.63
N ARG A 125 -33.18 -22.87 -1.53
CA ARG A 125 -33.23 -23.89 -0.49
C ARG A 125 -34.66 -24.07 0.00
N ARG A 126 -35.19 -25.28 -0.16
CA ARG A 126 -36.54 -25.64 0.32
C ARG A 126 -36.45 -26.80 1.29
N VAL A 127 -36.16 -26.53 2.55
CA VAL A 127 -36.08 -27.54 3.62
C VAL A 127 -36.57 -26.96 4.95
N TRP A 128 -37.19 -27.80 5.76
CA TRP A 128 -37.64 -27.45 7.11
C TRP A 128 -36.57 -27.84 8.12
N GLU A 129 -36.24 -26.96 9.06
CA GLU A 129 -35.21 -27.25 10.07
C GLU A 129 -35.63 -26.95 11.51
N LEU A 130 -34.95 -27.61 12.46
CA LEU A 130 -34.95 -27.32 13.89
C LEU A 130 -33.51 -27.20 14.38
N ASP A 131 -33.29 -26.23 15.26
CA ASP A 131 -32.03 -26.03 15.96
C ASP A 131 -31.87 -26.99 17.16
N PRO A 132 -30.63 -27.28 17.61
CA PRO A 132 -30.36 -28.31 18.62
C PRO A 132 -30.99 -28.05 20.00
N ASP A 133 -31.37 -26.81 20.32
CA ASP A 133 -32.07 -26.46 21.55
C ASP A 133 -33.57 -26.81 21.50
N GLN A 134 -34.11 -27.08 20.31
CA GLN A 134 -35.52 -27.40 20.08
C GLN A 134 -35.82 -28.91 20.15
N PHE A 135 -34.80 -29.77 20.18
CA PHE A 135 -34.95 -31.23 20.27
C PHE A 135 -33.81 -31.88 21.07
N GLN A 136 -34.03 -33.12 21.52
CA GLN A 136 -33.05 -33.89 22.28
C GLN A 136 -32.92 -35.31 21.74
N LEU A 137 -31.73 -35.89 21.88
CA LEU A 137 -31.46 -37.29 21.58
C LEU A 137 -31.21 -38.00 22.91
N THR A 138 -32.18 -38.76 23.39
CA THR A 138 -32.19 -39.29 24.77
C THR A 138 -31.55 -40.67 24.91
N ASN A 139 -31.21 -41.34 23.80
CA ASN A 139 -30.57 -42.66 23.86
C ASN A 139 -29.04 -42.55 23.87
N PRO A 140 -28.34 -42.90 24.97
CA PRO A 140 -26.88 -42.81 25.02
C PRO A 140 -26.17 -43.74 24.02
N LYS A 141 -26.82 -44.83 23.57
CA LYS A 141 -26.25 -45.69 22.51
C LYS A 141 -26.16 -44.98 21.15
N TRP A 142 -26.83 -43.84 20.99
CA TRP A 142 -26.69 -43.00 19.81
C TRP A 142 -25.29 -42.40 19.72
N ASP A 143 -24.71 -42.00 20.85
CA ASP A 143 -23.35 -41.46 20.90
C ASP A 143 -22.32 -42.53 20.51
N ASP A 144 -22.53 -43.79 20.92
CA ASP A 144 -21.71 -44.93 20.51
C ASP A 144 -21.77 -45.17 18.99
N LEU A 145 -22.96 -45.04 18.39
CA LEU A 145 -23.15 -45.15 16.94
C LEU A 145 -22.40 -44.02 16.21
N VAL A 146 -22.57 -42.76 16.65
CA VAL A 146 -21.90 -41.60 16.05
C VAL A 146 -20.39 -41.75 16.18
N ALA A 147 -19.88 -42.19 17.33
CA ALA A 147 -18.45 -42.46 17.52
C ALA A 147 -17.93 -43.57 16.59
N SER A 148 -18.70 -44.63 16.36
CA SER A 148 -18.35 -45.66 15.38
C SER A 148 -18.32 -45.12 13.96
N ILE A 149 -19.29 -44.28 13.57
CA ILE A 149 -19.29 -43.62 12.26
C ILE A 149 -18.07 -42.73 12.11
N LEU A 150 -17.71 -41.96 13.15
CA LEU A 150 -16.51 -41.12 13.13
C LEU A 150 -15.22 -41.92 12.92
N GLN A 151 -15.12 -43.16 13.40
CA GLN A 151 -13.96 -44.01 13.13
C GLN A 151 -13.84 -44.39 11.65
N ASP A 152 -14.98 -44.63 10.99
CA ASP A 152 -14.99 -44.91 9.56
C ASP A 152 -14.70 -43.64 8.75
N VAL A 153 -15.21 -42.49 9.19
CA VAL A 153 -14.88 -41.17 8.62
C VAL A 153 -13.39 -40.85 8.79
N GLN A 154 -12.80 -41.14 9.94
CA GLN A 154 -11.36 -40.96 10.18
C GLN A 154 -10.52 -41.77 9.20
N ARG A 155 -10.89 -43.03 8.98
CA ARG A 155 -10.18 -43.93 8.06
C ARG A 155 -10.39 -43.52 6.60
N ALA A 156 -11.62 -43.22 6.22
CA ALA A 156 -11.94 -42.91 4.83
C ALA A 156 -11.35 -41.55 4.42
N LEU A 157 -11.42 -40.53 5.27
CA LEU A 157 -10.93 -39.19 4.94
C LEU A 157 -9.41 -39.01 5.19
N GLY A 158 -8.69 -40.03 5.65
CA GLY A 158 -7.24 -39.93 5.93
C GLY A 158 -6.90 -39.05 7.14
N LEU A 159 -7.66 -39.23 8.22
CA LEU A 159 -7.56 -38.50 9.50
C LEU A 159 -7.25 -39.44 10.69
N GLU A 160 -6.60 -40.59 10.45
CA GLU A 160 -6.40 -41.68 11.41
C GLU A 160 -5.61 -41.26 12.66
N ASP A 161 -4.68 -40.31 12.51
CA ASP A 161 -3.82 -39.82 13.60
C ASP A 161 -4.43 -38.65 14.39
N ARG A 162 -5.70 -38.34 14.12
CA ARG A 162 -6.44 -37.21 14.71
C ARG A 162 -7.64 -37.75 15.46
N LYS A 163 -8.07 -37.03 16.49
CA LYS A 163 -9.32 -37.32 17.20
C LYS A 163 -10.41 -36.40 16.66
N LEU A 164 -11.50 -36.97 16.15
CA LEU A 164 -12.66 -36.21 15.69
C LEU A 164 -13.68 -36.03 16.81
N ALA A 165 -14.40 -34.92 16.76
CA ALA A 165 -15.59 -34.66 17.57
C ALA A 165 -16.74 -34.25 16.63
N ALA A 166 -17.90 -34.88 16.78
CA ALA A 166 -19.12 -34.48 16.08
C ALA A 166 -19.97 -33.58 16.98
N HIS A 167 -20.35 -32.42 16.46
CA HIS A 167 -21.21 -31.45 17.14
C HIS A 167 -22.54 -31.39 16.40
N LEU A 168 -23.62 -31.76 17.08
CA LEU A 168 -24.96 -31.75 16.51
C LEU A 168 -25.31 -30.33 16.04
N TYR A 169 -25.67 -30.20 14.77
CA TYR A 169 -25.94 -28.91 14.15
C TYR A 169 -27.43 -28.68 13.93
N LYS A 170 -28.12 -29.52 13.14
CA LYS A 170 -29.56 -29.33 12.86
C LYS A 170 -30.30 -30.64 12.64
N LEU A 171 -31.62 -30.61 12.84
CA LEU A 171 -32.55 -31.62 12.33
C LEU A 171 -33.22 -31.07 11.07
N LEU A 172 -33.14 -31.79 9.96
CA LEU A 172 -33.67 -31.39 8.66
C LEU A 172 -34.81 -32.33 8.23
N VAL A 173 -35.92 -31.73 7.76
CA VAL A 173 -37.08 -32.43 7.20
C VAL A 173 -37.29 -31.96 5.76
N TYR A 174 -37.15 -32.90 4.82
CA TYR A 174 -37.44 -32.68 3.41
C TYR A 174 -38.80 -33.31 3.09
N GLU A 175 -39.72 -32.52 2.55
CA GLU A 175 -40.99 -33.00 2.01
C GLU A 175 -40.92 -33.16 0.49
N LYS A 176 -41.99 -33.63 -0.15
CA LYS A 176 -42.06 -33.68 -1.61
C LYS A 176 -41.79 -32.29 -2.22
N GLY A 177 -40.82 -32.23 -3.14
CA GLY A 177 -40.37 -31.02 -3.81
C GLY A 177 -39.32 -30.23 -3.03
N SER A 178 -38.93 -30.65 -1.82
CA SER A 178 -37.78 -30.09 -1.10
C SER A 178 -36.46 -30.43 -1.81
N PHE A 179 -35.57 -29.45 -1.91
CA PHE A 179 -34.24 -29.55 -2.51
C PHE A 179 -33.30 -28.53 -1.86
N PHE A 180 -32.00 -28.64 -2.19
CA PHE A 180 -31.02 -27.59 -1.91
C PHE A 180 -30.05 -27.53 -3.10
N LEU A 181 -29.97 -26.38 -3.76
CA LEU A 181 -29.05 -26.16 -4.88
C LEU A 181 -27.57 -26.35 -4.50
N PRO A 182 -26.67 -26.52 -5.48
CA PRO A 182 -25.24 -26.64 -5.23
C PRO A 182 -24.69 -25.50 -4.37
N HIS A 183 -24.10 -25.85 -3.22
CA HIS A 183 -23.50 -24.91 -2.27
C HIS A 183 -22.32 -25.56 -1.54
N ARG A 184 -21.58 -24.78 -0.77
CA ARG A 184 -20.55 -25.27 0.16
C ARG A 184 -20.96 -24.92 1.58
N ASP A 185 -20.64 -25.77 2.55
CA ASP A 185 -20.88 -25.46 3.95
C ASP A 185 -19.86 -24.41 4.42
N GLY A 186 -20.34 -23.35 5.07
CA GLY A 186 -19.47 -22.45 5.82
C GLY A 186 -18.93 -23.14 7.07
N GLU A 187 -17.70 -22.81 7.46
CA GLU A 187 -17.14 -23.23 8.75
C GLU A 187 -17.91 -22.56 9.89
N LYS A 188 -18.59 -23.36 10.71
CA LYS A 188 -19.45 -22.87 11.81
C LYS A 188 -18.79 -22.98 13.18
N LEU A 189 -17.71 -23.75 13.27
CA LEU A 189 -16.95 -24.02 14.48
C LEU A 189 -15.46 -23.98 14.18
N ASP A 190 -14.67 -23.49 15.13
CA ASP A 190 -13.22 -23.55 15.05
C ASP A 190 -12.75 -25.00 14.80
N ARG A 191 -11.81 -25.16 13.87
CA ARG A 191 -11.23 -26.46 13.46
C ARG A 191 -12.25 -27.44 12.85
N MET A 192 -13.33 -26.94 12.25
CA MET A 192 -14.27 -27.75 11.47
C MET A 192 -13.59 -28.29 10.21
N VAL A 193 -13.68 -29.60 10.00
CA VAL A 193 -13.05 -30.29 8.86
C VAL A 193 -14.05 -30.96 7.94
N ALA A 194 -15.19 -31.41 8.45
CA ALA A 194 -16.17 -32.15 7.66
C ALA A 194 -17.61 -31.90 8.13
N THR A 195 -18.56 -32.15 7.23
CA THR A 195 -19.98 -32.26 7.54
C THR A 195 -20.36 -33.74 7.59
N LEU A 196 -21.11 -34.15 8.61
CA LEU A 196 -21.67 -35.50 8.73
C LEU A 196 -23.20 -35.41 8.71
N VAL A 197 -23.83 -36.11 7.77
CA VAL A 197 -25.27 -36.24 7.64
C VAL A 197 -25.67 -37.67 8.00
N ILE A 198 -26.61 -37.83 8.94
CA ILE A 198 -27.21 -39.12 9.29
C ILE A 198 -28.69 -39.06 8.92
N ALA A 199 -29.09 -39.79 7.89
CA ALA A 199 -30.46 -39.98 7.48
C ALA A 199 -31.15 -41.03 8.38
N LEU A 200 -32.27 -40.62 8.97
CA LEU A 200 -33.12 -41.46 9.82
C LEU A 200 -34.12 -42.25 8.97
N PRO A 201 -34.61 -43.41 9.45
CA PRO A 201 -35.46 -44.28 8.65
C PRO A 201 -36.79 -43.60 8.33
N ALA A 202 -37.15 -43.54 7.05
CA ALA A 202 -38.42 -43.03 6.56
C ALA A 202 -38.65 -43.55 5.14
N LYS A 203 -39.90 -43.71 4.72
CA LYS A 203 -40.20 -44.10 3.33
C LYS A 203 -40.24 -42.86 2.43
N TYR A 204 -39.29 -42.75 1.51
CA TYR A 204 -39.21 -41.64 0.54
C TYR A 204 -38.47 -42.07 -0.75
N GLU A 205 -38.66 -41.29 -1.82
CA GLU A 205 -37.94 -41.42 -3.09
C GLU A 205 -37.37 -40.07 -3.51
N GLY A 206 -36.20 -40.06 -4.14
CA GLY A 206 -35.44 -38.83 -4.42
C GLY A 206 -34.69 -38.32 -3.20
N GLY A 207 -34.24 -37.06 -3.24
CA GLY A 207 -33.48 -36.49 -2.12
C GLY A 207 -32.01 -36.91 -2.09
N GLU A 208 -31.47 -37.33 -3.24
CA GLU A 208 -30.09 -37.75 -3.40
C GLU A 208 -29.14 -36.62 -3.01
N LEU A 209 -28.12 -36.92 -2.19
CA LEU A 209 -27.04 -35.98 -1.89
C LEU A 209 -25.94 -36.17 -2.94
N VAL A 210 -25.63 -35.12 -3.68
CA VAL A 210 -24.52 -35.13 -4.64
C VAL A 210 -23.37 -34.34 -4.05
N VAL A 211 -22.21 -34.98 -3.88
CA VAL A 211 -20.98 -34.33 -3.41
C VAL A 211 -20.01 -34.21 -4.58
N SER A 212 -19.56 -33.00 -4.86
CA SER A 212 -18.66 -32.67 -5.96
C SER A 212 -17.33 -32.13 -5.44
N HIS A 213 -16.22 -32.69 -5.93
CA HIS A 213 -14.86 -32.26 -5.61
C HIS A 213 -13.92 -32.61 -6.77
N ASP A 214 -13.07 -31.68 -7.20
CA ASP A 214 -12.04 -31.88 -8.24
C ASP A 214 -12.60 -32.53 -9.54
N GLY A 215 -13.69 -31.96 -10.06
CA GLY A 215 -14.38 -32.44 -11.26
C GLY A 215 -15.07 -33.81 -11.14
N ARG A 216 -15.01 -34.47 -9.98
CA ARG A 216 -15.68 -35.75 -9.69
C ARG A 216 -16.96 -35.50 -8.90
N GLN A 217 -17.99 -36.31 -9.18
CA GLN A 217 -19.27 -36.28 -8.48
C GLN A 217 -19.61 -37.65 -7.87
N HIS A 218 -20.03 -37.63 -6.61
CA HIS A 218 -20.50 -38.80 -5.87
C HIS A 218 -22.00 -38.62 -5.55
N GLU A 219 -22.84 -39.49 -6.10
CA GLU A 219 -24.29 -39.48 -5.85
C GLU A 219 -24.66 -40.48 -4.75
N ILE A 220 -25.23 -39.99 -3.66
CA ILE A 220 -25.52 -40.75 -2.43
C ILE A 220 -27.04 -40.85 -2.24
N LEU A 221 -27.55 -42.08 -2.34
CA LEU A 221 -28.98 -42.39 -2.37
C LEU A 221 -29.62 -42.61 -0.99
N PHE A 222 -28.84 -42.84 0.06
CA PHE A 222 -29.30 -43.21 1.42
C PHE A 222 -30.36 -44.35 1.43
N THR A 223 -30.07 -45.44 0.71
CA THR A 223 -31.01 -46.56 0.49
C THR A 223 -31.49 -47.23 1.77
N GLY A 224 -30.62 -47.43 2.77
CA GLY A 224 -31.00 -47.99 4.06
C GLY A 224 -32.06 -47.15 4.78
N ALA A 225 -31.84 -45.83 4.86
CA ALA A 225 -32.79 -44.89 5.45
C ALA A 225 -34.10 -44.82 4.67
N ALA A 226 -34.05 -44.75 3.33
CA ALA A 226 -35.22 -44.69 2.45
C ALA A 226 -36.10 -45.95 2.52
N SER A 227 -35.53 -47.10 2.88
CA SER A 227 -36.30 -48.33 3.11
C SER A 227 -37.22 -48.23 4.34
N GLY A 228 -36.88 -47.36 5.30
CA GLY A 228 -37.53 -47.24 6.59
C GLY A 228 -37.06 -48.27 7.63
N HIS A 229 -36.03 -49.08 7.33
CA HIS A 229 -35.57 -50.15 8.22
C HIS A 229 -34.16 -49.93 8.78
N GLU A 230 -33.34 -49.08 8.17
CA GLU A 230 -31.95 -48.85 8.54
C GLU A 230 -31.65 -47.35 8.63
N LEU A 231 -30.47 -47.03 9.13
CA LEU A 231 -29.89 -45.69 9.06
C LEU A 231 -28.95 -45.62 7.88
N SER A 232 -28.77 -44.43 7.33
CA SER A 232 -27.71 -44.17 6.34
C SER A 232 -26.94 -42.93 6.76
N TYR A 233 -25.63 -42.91 6.56
CA TYR A 233 -24.82 -41.71 6.81
C TYR A 233 -24.01 -41.33 5.57
N ALA A 234 -23.62 -40.06 5.49
CA ALA A 234 -22.64 -39.53 4.56
C ALA A 234 -21.79 -38.50 5.28
N ALA A 235 -20.48 -38.54 5.10
CA ALA A 235 -19.56 -37.51 5.57
C ALA A 235 -18.67 -37.05 4.43
N PHE A 236 -18.40 -35.77 4.36
CA PHE A 236 -17.59 -35.13 3.33
C PHE A 236 -16.89 -33.91 3.90
N TYR A 237 -15.76 -33.51 3.30
CA TYR A 237 -15.06 -32.30 3.74
C TYR A 237 -15.97 -31.06 3.64
N ALA A 238 -15.85 -30.15 4.60
CA ALA A 238 -16.77 -29.01 4.73
C ALA A 238 -16.80 -28.11 3.48
N ASP A 239 -15.70 -28.08 2.72
CA ASP A 239 -15.52 -27.28 1.53
C ASP A 239 -15.89 -28.01 0.22
N CYS A 240 -16.31 -29.29 0.29
CA CYS A 240 -16.90 -29.96 -0.86
C CYS A 240 -18.20 -29.26 -1.25
N GLN A 241 -18.33 -28.97 -2.55
CA GLN A 241 -19.60 -28.49 -3.09
C GLN A 241 -20.61 -29.64 -3.06
N HIS A 242 -21.82 -29.38 -2.58
CA HIS A 242 -22.84 -30.40 -2.52
C HIS A 242 -24.24 -29.83 -2.80
N GLU A 243 -25.12 -30.69 -3.30
CA GLU A 243 -26.52 -30.40 -3.53
C GLU A 243 -27.40 -31.53 -2.99
N VAL A 244 -28.67 -31.21 -2.71
CA VAL A 244 -29.70 -32.20 -2.43
C VAL A 244 -30.74 -32.12 -3.54
N ARG A 245 -30.84 -33.19 -4.34
CA ARG A 245 -31.82 -33.27 -5.43
C ARG A 245 -33.25 -33.31 -4.89
N PRO A 246 -34.27 -32.94 -5.70
CA PRO A 246 -35.65 -32.90 -5.23
C PRO A 246 -36.18 -34.24 -4.70
N VAL A 247 -36.79 -34.23 -3.51
CA VAL A 247 -37.55 -35.37 -2.99
C VAL A 247 -38.82 -35.54 -3.82
N ARG A 248 -39.01 -36.71 -4.43
CA ARG A 248 -40.13 -37.01 -5.34
C ARG A 248 -41.36 -37.53 -4.61
N SER A 249 -41.16 -38.29 -3.52
CA SER A 249 -42.24 -38.80 -2.67
C SER A 249 -41.79 -39.02 -1.22
N GLY A 250 -42.73 -38.98 -0.26
CA GLY A 250 -42.44 -39.23 1.15
C GLY A 250 -41.81 -38.05 1.91
N PHE A 251 -41.15 -38.36 3.02
CA PHE A 251 -40.39 -37.40 3.84
C PHE A 251 -39.02 -37.96 4.18
N ARG A 252 -37.96 -37.17 3.96
CA ARG A 252 -36.58 -37.51 4.35
C ARG A 252 -36.23 -36.72 5.62
N LEU A 253 -35.80 -37.43 6.66
CA LEU A 253 -35.43 -36.88 7.96
C LEU A 253 -33.94 -37.08 8.19
N CYS A 254 -33.20 -36.02 8.49
CA CYS A 254 -31.74 -36.07 8.68
C CYS A 254 -31.29 -35.32 9.92
N LEU A 255 -30.26 -35.82 10.59
CA LEU A 255 -29.47 -35.10 11.58
C LEU A 255 -28.15 -34.69 10.92
N THR A 256 -27.77 -33.42 11.03
CA THR A 256 -26.48 -32.91 10.53
C THR A 256 -25.56 -32.59 11.69
N TYR A 257 -24.27 -32.86 11.51
CA TYR A 257 -23.22 -32.62 12.50
C TYR A 257 -22.05 -31.89 11.84
N ASN A 258 -21.51 -30.91 12.55
CA ASN A 258 -20.22 -30.30 12.23
C ASN A 258 -19.13 -31.17 12.87
N VAL A 259 -18.15 -31.62 12.10
CA VAL A 259 -17.07 -32.49 12.58
C VAL A 259 -15.80 -31.65 12.75
N THR A 260 -15.24 -31.61 13.97
CA THR A 260 -14.03 -30.83 14.27
C THR A 260 -12.86 -31.71 14.72
N LEU A 261 -11.65 -31.17 14.59
CA LEU A 261 -10.44 -31.77 15.18
C LEU A 261 -10.38 -31.44 16.68
N ALA A 262 -10.41 -32.44 17.54
CA ALA A 262 -10.29 -32.24 18.99
C ALA A 262 -8.92 -31.64 19.37
N GLU A 263 -8.87 -30.84 20.43
CA GLU A 263 -7.63 -30.26 20.98
C GLU A 263 -6.64 -31.36 21.40
N LYS A 264 -5.36 -31.23 21.00
CA LYS A 264 -4.28 -32.05 21.58
C LYS A 264 -3.64 -31.33 22.77
N ARG A 265 -3.69 -31.98 23.94
CA ARG A 265 -2.64 -31.86 24.96
C ARG A 265 -1.37 -32.53 24.44
N GLY A 266 -0.31 -31.75 24.24
CA GLY A 266 1.07 -32.25 24.27
C GLY A 266 1.69 -32.66 22.93
N LYS A 267 2.94 -32.18 22.73
CA LYS A 267 3.84 -32.42 21.61
C LYS A 267 4.11 -33.91 21.38
N GLN A 268 3.69 -34.42 20.23
CA GLN A 268 4.37 -35.49 19.50
C GLN A 268 4.07 -35.30 18.01
N GLY A 269 5.06 -34.83 17.26
CA GLY A 269 5.01 -34.79 15.80
C GLY A 269 4.93 -36.23 15.29
N LEU A 270 3.86 -36.56 14.58
CA LEU A 270 3.75 -37.81 13.84
C LEU A 270 4.63 -37.69 12.59
N ALA A 271 5.42 -38.72 12.33
CA ALA A 271 6.17 -38.85 11.10
C ALA A 271 5.20 -39.01 9.93
N ALA A 272 5.30 -38.12 8.94
CA ALA A 272 4.57 -38.24 7.68
C ALA A 272 4.98 -39.53 6.95
N PRO A 273 4.09 -40.14 6.13
CA PRO A 273 4.47 -41.20 5.21
C PRO A 273 5.68 -40.78 4.37
N SER A 274 6.59 -41.71 4.06
CA SER A 274 7.76 -41.42 3.25
C SER A 274 7.35 -41.08 1.82
N TYR A 275 7.16 -39.80 1.54
CA TYR A 275 7.04 -39.25 0.18
C TYR A 275 8.42 -39.03 -0.46
N GLY A 276 9.46 -39.72 0.01
CA GLY A 276 10.86 -39.42 -0.33
C GLY A 276 11.14 -39.42 -1.84
N ALA A 277 10.43 -40.25 -2.63
CA ALA A 277 10.54 -40.23 -4.09
C ALA A 277 9.91 -38.98 -4.73
N ALA A 278 8.76 -38.52 -4.24
CA ALA A 278 8.10 -37.31 -4.73
C ALA A 278 8.86 -36.04 -4.26
N ALA A 279 9.30 -36.01 -3.01
CA ALA A 279 10.15 -34.95 -2.47
C ALA A 279 11.48 -34.83 -3.24
N ALA A 280 12.12 -35.95 -3.60
CA ALA A 280 13.32 -35.94 -4.42
C ALA A 280 13.07 -35.46 -5.86
N ALA A 281 11.96 -35.87 -6.48
CA ALA A 281 11.60 -35.41 -7.82
C ALA A 281 11.32 -33.90 -7.85
N ILE A 282 10.52 -33.42 -6.89
CA ILE A 282 10.21 -31.99 -6.74
C ILE A 282 11.46 -31.20 -6.34
N GLY A 283 12.31 -31.76 -5.46
CA GLY A 283 13.59 -31.16 -5.08
C GLY A 283 14.52 -30.99 -6.28
N GLY A 284 14.54 -31.96 -7.21
CA GLY A 284 15.26 -31.84 -8.47
C GLY A 284 14.74 -30.73 -9.39
N LEU A 285 13.42 -30.53 -9.45
CA LEU A 285 12.80 -29.43 -10.19
C LEU A 285 13.10 -28.07 -9.53
N LEU A 286 12.98 -27.98 -8.21
CA LEU A 286 13.31 -26.77 -7.45
C LEU A 286 14.78 -26.41 -7.57
N ALA A 287 15.69 -27.38 -7.61
CA ALA A 287 17.11 -27.14 -7.83
C ALA A 287 17.40 -26.60 -9.24
N GLN A 288 16.72 -27.10 -10.28
CA GLN A 288 16.83 -26.56 -11.64
C GLN A 288 16.31 -25.13 -11.70
N TRP A 289 15.11 -24.89 -11.16
CA TRP A 289 14.49 -23.57 -11.07
C TRP A 289 15.40 -22.57 -10.34
N ARG A 290 15.96 -22.97 -9.19
CA ARG A 290 16.88 -22.14 -8.39
C ARG A 290 18.08 -21.63 -9.19
N ASP A 291 18.54 -22.42 -10.16
CA ASP A 291 19.72 -22.12 -10.97
C ASP A 291 19.36 -21.36 -12.27
N GLU A 292 18.07 -21.11 -12.54
CA GLU A 292 17.61 -20.26 -13.65
C GLU A 292 17.95 -18.77 -13.41
N PRO A 293 18.23 -18.00 -14.48
CA PRO A 293 18.46 -16.57 -14.35
C PRO A 293 17.17 -15.84 -13.90
N ASP A 294 17.34 -14.80 -13.08
CA ASP A 294 16.28 -13.88 -12.62
C ASP A 294 15.16 -14.45 -11.72
N VAL A 295 15.29 -15.68 -11.23
CA VAL A 295 14.35 -16.22 -10.23
C VAL A 295 14.52 -15.57 -8.85
N GLN A 296 13.38 -15.24 -8.21
CA GLN A 296 13.36 -14.69 -6.86
C GLN A 296 12.63 -15.60 -5.87
N LYS A 297 11.35 -15.88 -6.12
CA LYS A 297 10.47 -16.66 -5.26
C LYS A 297 9.38 -17.34 -6.09
N LEU A 298 8.77 -18.35 -5.50
CA LEU A 298 7.72 -19.16 -6.08
C LEU A 298 6.63 -19.34 -5.03
N ALA A 299 5.37 -19.07 -5.34
CA ALA A 299 4.24 -19.37 -4.47
C ALA A 299 3.42 -20.50 -5.08
N VAL A 300 3.52 -21.69 -4.47
CA VAL A 300 2.74 -22.85 -4.88
C VAL A 300 1.44 -22.86 -4.09
N THR A 301 0.32 -22.58 -4.75
CA THR A 301 -0.98 -22.50 -4.09
C THR A 301 -1.46 -23.86 -3.62
N LEU A 302 -2.22 -23.83 -2.54
CA LEU A 302 -2.93 -24.96 -1.98
C LEU A 302 -4.41 -24.88 -2.36
N ASP A 303 -5.06 -26.03 -2.47
CA ASP A 303 -6.38 -26.14 -3.10
C ASP A 303 -7.51 -25.67 -2.17
N HIS A 304 -7.37 -25.94 -0.87
CA HIS A 304 -8.39 -25.56 0.10
C HIS A 304 -8.32 -24.05 0.45
N ARG A 305 -9.48 -23.46 0.77
CA ARG A 305 -9.55 -22.10 1.31
C ARG A 305 -9.26 -22.11 2.80
N TYR A 306 -8.45 -21.15 3.26
CA TYR A 306 -8.04 -20.98 4.65
C TYR A 306 -8.31 -19.53 5.10
N THR A 307 -8.69 -19.36 6.36
CA THR A 307 -8.89 -18.04 6.95
C THR A 307 -7.56 -17.43 7.43
N GLN A 308 -7.57 -16.12 7.69
CA GLN A 308 -6.41 -15.37 8.19
C GLN A 308 -5.93 -15.85 9.58
N ASP A 309 -6.82 -16.46 10.37
CA ASP A 309 -6.52 -16.93 11.72
C ASP A 309 -5.85 -18.31 11.71
N GLY A 310 -4.54 -18.32 11.99
CA GLY A 310 -3.84 -19.54 12.40
C GLY A 310 -3.35 -20.45 11.27
N LEU A 311 -3.06 -19.91 10.07
CA LEU A 311 -2.49 -20.69 8.97
C LEU A 311 -1.18 -21.39 9.40
N SER A 312 -1.26 -22.69 9.63
CA SER A 312 -0.16 -23.52 10.11
C SER A 312 -0.30 -24.93 9.53
N MET A 313 0.81 -25.67 9.50
CA MET A 313 0.83 -27.07 9.03
C MET A 313 -0.22 -27.98 9.70
N ASP A 314 -0.63 -27.65 10.93
CA ASP A 314 -1.63 -28.42 11.66
C ASP A 314 -3.07 -28.09 11.31
N ASN A 315 -3.31 -26.94 10.67
CA ASN A 315 -4.61 -26.51 10.20
C ASN A 315 -4.83 -26.78 8.69
N LEU A 316 -3.80 -27.22 7.96
CA LEU A 316 -3.91 -27.64 6.57
C LEU A 316 -4.81 -28.88 6.43
N LYS A 317 -5.78 -28.81 5.53
CA LYS A 317 -6.78 -29.85 5.28
C LYS A 317 -6.31 -30.80 4.19
N GLY A 318 -6.81 -32.04 4.23
CA GLY A 318 -6.72 -32.99 3.13
C GLY A 318 -5.36 -33.04 2.42
N LEU A 319 -5.41 -32.92 1.10
CA LEU A 319 -4.26 -33.05 0.19
C LEU A 319 -3.20 -31.96 0.40
N ASP A 320 -3.60 -30.75 0.79
CA ASP A 320 -2.71 -29.61 0.99
C ASP A 320 -1.64 -29.85 2.03
N ARG A 321 -1.97 -30.55 3.12
CA ARG A 321 -0.95 -30.90 4.14
C ARG A 321 0.13 -31.80 3.55
N ALA A 322 -0.24 -32.77 2.70
CA ALA A 322 0.72 -33.67 2.07
C ALA A 322 1.58 -32.92 1.04
N ARG A 323 0.95 -32.10 0.19
CA ARG A 323 1.64 -31.21 -0.75
C ARG A 323 2.61 -30.28 -0.03
N ALA A 324 2.17 -29.64 1.06
CA ALA A 324 3.00 -28.75 1.85
C ALA A 324 4.20 -29.48 2.49
N GLU A 325 3.99 -30.65 3.13
CA GLU A 325 5.11 -31.42 3.70
C GLU A 325 6.15 -31.80 2.64
N VAL A 326 5.69 -32.24 1.46
CA VAL A 326 6.58 -32.58 0.34
C VAL A 326 7.32 -31.34 -0.17
N LEU A 327 6.65 -30.20 -0.29
CA LEU A 327 7.27 -28.94 -0.70
C LEU A 327 8.32 -28.45 0.31
N PHE A 328 8.05 -28.55 1.62
CA PHE A 328 9.02 -28.22 2.66
C PHE A 328 10.25 -29.13 2.60
N GLU A 329 10.07 -30.44 2.45
CA GLU A 329 11.19 -31.39 2.34
C GLU A 329 11.98 -31.19 1.04
N ALA A 330 11.29 -30.99 -0.09
CA ALA A 330 11.92 -30.73 -1.38
C ALA A 330 12.70 -29.41 -1.39
N ALA A 331 12.15 -28.36 -0.77
CA ALA A 331 12.84 -27.09 -0.64
C ALA A 331 14.13 -27.23 0.19
N GLU A 332 14.10 -27.99 1.28
CA GLU A 332 15.29 -28.28 2.10
C GLU A 332 16.37 -29.01 1.27
N GLN A 333 15.99 -30.02 0.49
CA GLN A 333 16.90 -30.75 -0.41
C GLN A 333 17.50 -29.85 -1.50
N ALA A 334 16.76 -28.84 -1.96
CA ALA A 334 17.18 -27.89 -2.99
C ALA A 334 17.95 -26.67 -2.46
N ASP A 335 18.27 -26.59 -1.16
CA ASP A 335 18.82 -25.39 -0.49
C ASP A 335 17.96 -24.13 -0.70
N CYS A 336 16.64 -24.32 -0.64
CA CYS A 336 15.64 -23.26 -0.63
C CYS A 336 15.11 -23.05 0.79
N VAL A 337 14.53 -21.87 1.01
CA VAL A 337 13.71 -21.54 2.17
C VAL A 337 12.27 -21.67 1.74
N ALA A 338 11.44 -22.29 2.57
CA ALA A 338 10.01 -22.43 2.36
C ALA A 338 9.25 -21.92 3.59
N HIS A 339 8.13 -21.26 3.36
CA HIS A 339 7.19 -20.82 4.37
C HIS A 339 5.76 -21.02 3.88
N LEU A 340 4.85 -21.27 4.80
CA LEU A 340 3.42 -21.23 4.52
C LEU A 340 2.95 -19.79 4.67
N ALA A 341 2.17 -19.28 3.73
CA ALA A 341 1.68 -17.90 3.71
C ALA A 341 0.28 -17.82 3.12
N LEU A 342 -0.43 -16.72 3.41
CA LEU A 342 -1.67 -16.38 2.75
C LEU A 342 -1.36 -15.42 1.60
N VAL A 343 -1.66 -15.84 0.36
CA VAL A 343 -1.55 -15.02 -0.84
C VAL A 343 -2.86 -14.28 -1.04
N THR A 344 -2.79 -12.97 -1.13
CA THR A 344 -3.92 -12.07 -1.37
C THR A 344 -3.80 -11.42 -2.73
N LEU A 345 -4.79 -11.65 -3.58
CA LEU A 345 -5.03 -10.89 -4.81
C LEU A 345 -6.12 -9.85 -4.50
N TRP A 346 -5.78 -8.57 -4.61
CA TRP A 346 -6.73 -7.46 -4.52
C TRP A 346 -6.94 -6.85 -5.92
N GLN A 347 -8.19 -6.54 -6.25
CA GLN A 347 -8.58 -5.91 -7.51
C GLN A 347 -9.55 -4.76 -7.25
N SER A 348 -9.41 -3.67 -8.00
CA SER A 348 -10.33 -2.53 -8.02
C SER A 348 -10.73 -2.24 -9.46
N GLY A 349 -12.03 -2.14 -9.74
CA GLY A 349 -12.56 -1.99 -11.11
C GLY A 349 -13.91 -1.29 -11.18
N SER A 350 -14.44 -1.10 -12.39
CA SER A 350 -15.82 -0.61 -12.57
C SER A 350 -16.82 -1.60 -12.00
N ALA A 351 -17.90 -1.07 -11.42
CA ALA A 351 -19.10 -1.85 -11.15
C ALA A 351 -20.01 -1.83 -12.40
N GLU A 352 -20.27 -2.98 -13.01
CA GLU A 352 -21.12 -3.15 -14.19
C GLU A 352 -22.31 -4.07 -13.86
N GLY A 353 -23.54 -3.61 -14.00
CA GLY A 353 -24.75 -4.37 -13.60
C GLY A 353 -25.76 -3.47 -12.90
N GLY A 354 -26.92 -4.00 -12.51
CA GLY A 354 -27.96 -3.22 -11.82
C GLY A 354 -28.90 -2.37 -12.69
N TYR A 355 -29.11 -2.72 -13.96
CA TYR A 355 -30.17 -2.09 -14.75
C TYR A 355 -31.51 -2.79 -14.49
N ASP A 356 -32.25 -2.31 -13.50
CA ASP A 356 -33.71 -2.34 -13.61
C ASP A 356 -34.16 -1.17 -14.52
N ASP A 357 -35.18 -1.51 -15.31
CA ASP A 357 -35.65 -0.87 -16.53
C ASP A 357 -36.00 0.62 -16.38
N TYR A 358 -35.20 1.51 -16.99
CA TYR A 358 -35.71 2.80 -17.47
C TYR A 358 -35.28 3.05 -18.90
N SER A 359 -36.13 2.56 -19.82
CA SER A 359 -36.23 3.00 -21.20
C SER A 359 -36.21 4.55 -21.33
N PHE A 360 -35.04 5.13 -21.62
CA PHE A 360 -34.95 6.52 -22.08
C PHE A 360 -35.43 6.61 -23.52
N GLY A 361 -36.75 6.75 -23.68
CA GLY A 361 -37.39 7.19 -24.90
C GLY A 361 -36.88 8.59 -25.31
N ARG A 362 -36.13 8.64 -26.41
CA ARG A 362 -35.86 9.89 -27.15
C ARG A 362 -37.17 10.51 -27.62
N GLY A 363 -37.49 11.72 -27.17
CA GLY A 363 -38.61 12.50 -27.71
C GLY A 363 -38.44 14.00 -27.50
N ARG A 364 -38.20 14.74 -28.59
CA ARG A 364 -38.17 16.21 -28.65
C ARG A 364 -39.55 16.81 -28.36
N GLY A 365 -39.58 18.02 -27.80
CA GLY A 365 -40.60 19.02 -28.19
C GLY A 365 -41.19 19.89 -27.07
N TYR A 366 -41.00 21.20 -27.23
CA TYR A 366 -41.72 22.30 -26.55
C TYR A 366 -43.25 22.12 -26.53
N ARG A 367 -43.96 22.59 -25.48
CA ARG A 367 -44.97 23.69 -25.49
C ARG A 367 -45.80 23.78 -24.20
N TRP A 368 -46.22 25.02 -23.92
CA TRP A 368 -47.08 25.56 -22.85
C TRP A 368 -48.49 24.92 -22.65
N SER A 369 -48.96 25.01 -21.39
CA SER A 369 -50.30 25.48 -20.92
C SER A 369 -51.56 24.59 -20.97
N ASP A 370 -52.15 24.48 -19.76
CA ASP A 370 -53.58 24.58 -19.37
C ASP A 370 -54.56 23.37 -19.35
N TYR A 371 -55.34 23.40 -18.25
CA TYR A 371 -56.62 22.78 -17.83
C TYR A 371 -56.72 21.29 -17.47
N ASP A 372 -57.16 21.10 -16.21
CA ASP A 372 -58.20 20.21 -15.66
C ASP A 372 -58.35 18.79 -16.25
N ASP A 373 -58.24 17.76 -15.41
CA ASP A 373 -59.42 17.05 -14.89
C ASP A 373 -59.04 16.10 -13.74
N ASP A 374 -60.06 15.77 -12.96
CA ASP A 374 -60.10 15.05 -11.68
C ASP A 374 -59.68 13.56 -11.71
N ASP A 375 -59.55 13.03 -10.48
CA ASP A 375 -59.76 11.63 -10.06
C ASP A 375 -58.63 10.60 -10.28
N GLU A 376 -57.89 10.29 -9.21
CA GLU A 376 -58.09 9.08 -8.38
C GLU A 376 -56.93 8.92 -7.37
N ASP A 377 -57.29 8.90 -6.08
CA ASP A 377 -56.43 8.50 -4.98
C ASP A 377 -56.08 7.01 -5.13
N GLU A 378 -54.84 6.69 -5.51
CA GLU A 378 -54.23 5.38 -5.24
C GLU A 378 -52.97 5.60 -4.39
N ASP A 379 -53.02 5.01 -3.19
CA ASP A 379 -51.97 4.97 -2.19
C ASP A 379 -50.66 4.46 -2.80
N TYR A 380 -49.66 5.35 -2.93
CA TYR A 380 -48.28 4.93 -3.11
C TYR A 380 -47.77 4.43 -1.76
N GLU A 381 -47.80 3.11 -1.58
CA GLU A 381 -46.95 2.46 -0.57
C GLU A 381 -45.50 2.77 -0.93
N GLU A 382 -44.82 3.48 -0.03
CA GLU A 382 -43.41 3.78 -0.07
C GLU A 382 -42.64 2.46 0.09
N GLU A 383 -42.31 1.80 -1.02
CA GLU A 383 -41.37 0.66 -1.00
C GLU A 383 -39.99 1.18 -0.60
N ASP A 384 -39.63 0.87 0.64
CA ASP A 384 -38.34 1.07 1.28
C ASP A 384 -37.26 0.40 0.40
N TYR A 385 -36.48 1.21 -0.33
CA TYR A 385 -35.32 0.73 -1.07
C TYR A 385 -34.24 0.34 -0.07
N ASP A 386 -34.06 -0.96 0.14
CA ASP A 386 -32.95 -1.52 0.91
C ASP A 386 -31.63 -1.30 0.15
N GLU A 387 -30.88 -0.32 0.63
CA GLU A 387 -29.61 0.16 0.15
C GLU A 387 -28.45 -0.77 0.56
N THR A 388 -28.48 -2.09 0.27
CA THR A 388 -27.31 -2.95 0.56
C THR A 388 -27.04 -4.16 -0.38
N GLY A 389 -27.79 -4.37 -1.46
CA GLY A 389 -27.60 -5.55 -2.33
C GLY A 389 -27.24 -5.25 -3.79
N THR A 390 -25.99 -4.90 -4.10
CA THR A 390 -25.61 -4.56 -5.49
C THR A 390 -25.46 -5.81 -6.37
N GLY A 391 -26.44 -6.04 -7.26
CA GLY A 391 -26.34 -6.96 -8.41
C GLY A 391 -25.37 -6.47 -9.51
N TYR A 392 -24.17 -6.07 -9.10
CA TYR A 392 -23.13 -5.51 -9.96
C TYR A 392 -21.97 -6.49 -10.06
N GLU A 393 -21.51 -6.73 -11.28
CA GLU A 393 -20.32 -7.52 -11.59
C GLU A 393 -19.11 -6.60 -11.78
N MET A 394 -17.90 -7.13 -11.57
CA MET A 394 -16.66 -6.39 -11.83
C MET A 394 -16.44 -6.28 -13.34
N GLY A 395 -16.39 -5.04 -13.83
CA GLY A 395 -16.06 -4.69 -15.21
C GLY A 395 -14.56 -4.53 -15.45
N GLU A 396 -14.15 -3.40 -16.02
CA GLU A 396 -12.74 -3.07 -16.25
C GLU A 396 -12.00 -2.87 -14.91
N VAL A 397 -11.03 -3.74 -14.63
CA VAL A 397 -10.11 -3.60 -13.49
C VAL A 397 -9.16 -2.44 -13.76
N TYR A 398 -9.10 -1.47 -12.86
CA TYR A 398 -8.21 -0.32 -12.97
C TYR A 398 -6.87 -0.54 -12.27
N ASP A 399 -6.91 -1.24 -11.14
CA ASP A 399 -5.75 -1.49 -10.28
C ASP A 399 -5.85 -2.87 -9.64
N TRP A 400 -4.70 -3.47 -9.36
CA TRP A 400 -4.62 -4.75 -8.67
C TRP A 400 -3.29 -4.89 -7.94
N SER A 401 -3.26 -5.75 -6.93
CA SER A 401 -2.03 -6.09 -6.22
C SER A 401 -2.04 -7.55 -5.79
N LEU A 402 -0.85 -8.13 -5.72
CA LEU A 402 -0.64 -9.51 -5.30
C LEU A 402 0.47 -9.56 -4.26
N SER A 403 0.13 -10.08 -3.08
CA SER A 403 1.05 -10.13 -1.96
C SER A 403 0.85 -11.37 -1.10
N ALA A 404 1.87 -11.72 -0.32
CA ALA A 404 1.83 -12.78 0.67
C ALA A 404 2.07 -12.21 2.07
N ASP A 405 1.28 -12.67 3.02
CA ASP A 405 1.38 -12.34 4.44
C ASP A 405 1.02 -13.55 5.34
N HIS A 406 0.80 -13.32 6.64
CA HIS A 406 0.41 -14.37 7.61
C HIS A 406 1.30 -15.63 7.59
N TRP A 407 2.62 -15.43 7.71
CA TRP A 407 3.63 -16.47 7.54
C TRP A 407 3.74 -17.45 8.70
N SER A 408 3.91 -18.74 8.41
CA SER A 408 4.33 -19.77 9.36
C SER A 408 5.42 -20.71 8.80
N ASP A 409 6.19 -21.32 9.71
CA ASP A 409 7.21 -22.32 9.38
C ASP A 409 6.63 -23.75 9.38
N ARG A 410 7.44 -24.73 8.94
CA ARG A 410 7.08 -26.15 8.94
C ARG A 410 6.64 -26.68 10.31
N GLN A 411 7.10 -26.06 11.40
CA GLN A 411 6.80 -26.46 12.78
C GLN A 411 5.54 -25.78 13.31
N GLY A 412 4.90 -24.91 12.52
CA GLY A 412 3.71 -24.16 12.90
C GLY A 412 4.01 -22.88 13.70
N HIS A 413 5.25 -22.41 13.75
CA HIS A 413 5.58 -21.12 14.36
C HIS A 413 5.35 -19.96 13.40
N ASN A 414 4.71 -18.90 13.88
CA ASN A 414 4.54 -17.67 13.10
C ASN A 414 5.88 -16.98 12.83
N VAL A 415 6.10 -16.58 11.58
CA VAL A 415 7.29 -15.87 11.12
C VAL A 415 6.92 -14.43 10.80
N ARG A 416 7.73 -13.47 11.25
CA ARG A 416 7.49 -12.05 10.97
C ARG A 416 8.28 -11.61 9.75
N LEU A 417 7.73 -11.83 8.56
CA LEU A 417 8.33 -11.39 7.29
C LEU A 417 7.69 -10.11 6.71
N GLY A 418 6.56 -9.65 7.27
CA GLY A 418 5.79 -8.53 6.72
C GLY A 418 5.01 -8.95 5.47
N GLU A 419 4.55 -7.98 4.69
CA GLU A 419 3.90 -8.23 3.40
C GLU A 419 4.96 -8.32 2.29
N ILE A 420 4.97 -9.41 1.52
CA ILE A 420 5.90 -9.64 0.41
C ILE A 420 5.12 -9.62 -0.90
N ARG A 421 5.48 -8.74 -1.84
CA ARG A 421 4.83 -8.65 -3.16
C ARG A 421 5.21 -9.83 -4.04
N LEU A 422 4.23 -10.41 -4.73
CA LEU A 422 4.41 -11.49 -5.69
C LEU A 422 4.08 -11.00 -7.10
N ASP A 423 4.82 -11.50 -8.09
CA ASP A 423 4.50 -11.30 -9.51
C ASP A 423 3.68 -12.51 -10.03
N GLU A 424 2.86 -12.31 -11.07
CA GLU A 424 2.06 -13.40 -11.67
C GLU A 424 2.91 -14.60 -12.09
N GLY A 425 4.10 -14.32 -12.64
CA GLY A 425 5.07 -15.35 -13.05
C GLY A 425 5.72 -16.10 -11.89
N GLU A 426 5.43 -15.74 -10.64
CA GLU A 426 5.90 -16.44 -9.43
C GLU A 426 4.81 -17.36 -8.87
N ILE A 427 3.57 -17.29 -9.38
CA ILE A 427 2.46 -18.13 -8.92
C ILE A 427 2.45 -19.46 -9.67
N VAL A 428 2.33 -20.54 -8.90
CA VAL A 428 2.11 -21.91 -9.39
C VAL A 428 0.80 -22.39 -8.81
N ALA A 429 -0.24 -22.38 -9.64
CA ALA A 429 -1.59 -22.75 -9.26
C ALA A 429 -2.24 -23.64 -10.32
N ASP A 430 -3.11 -24.56 -9.88
CA ASP A 430 -3.94 -25.38 -10.76
C ASP A 430 -5.12 -24.56 -11.35
N GLU A 431 -5.64 -23.59 -10.58
CA GLU A 431 -6.73 -22.66 -10.95
C GLU A 431 -6.27 -21.20 -10.78
N GLY A 432 -6.90 -20.26 -11.51
CA GLY A 432 -6.67 -18.82 -11.32
C GLY A 432 -6.99 -18.36 -9.88
N LEU A 433 -6.22 -17.40 -9.35
CA LEU A 433 -6.43 -16.89 -7.99
C LEU A 433 -7.78 -16.18 -7.82
N ASP A 434 -8.31 -15.61 -8.89
CA ASP A 434 -9.61 -14.95 -9.02
C ASP A 434 -10.76 -15.91 -9.39
N GLU A 435 -10.49 -17.21 -9.54
CA GLU A 435 -11.53 -18.20 -9.79
C GLU A 435 -12.36 -18.49 -8.53
N GLY A 436 -13.68 -18.28 -8.64
CA GLY A 436 -14.68 -18.46 -7.57
C GLY A 436 -15.06 -17.17 -6.84
N ASP A 437 -15.86 -17.29 -5.80
CA ASP A 437 -16.39 -16.11 -5.09
C ASP A 437 -15.28 -15.37 -4.32
N PRO A 438 -15.25 -14.01 -4.35
CA PRO A 438 -14.30 -13.21 -3.58
C PRO A 438 -14.51 -13.43 -2.08
N HIS A 439 -13.43 -13.33 -1.30
CA HIS A 439 -13.49 -13.48 0.16
C HIS A 439 -14.04 -12.22 0.83
N ARG A 440 -13.81 -11.07 0.19
CA ARG A 440 -14.38 -9.78 0.56
C ARG A 440 -14.69 -9.03 -0.72
N GLU A 441 -15.78 -8.29 -0.70
CA GLU A 441 -16.17 -7.36 -1.75
C GLU A 441 -16.66 -6.08 -1.09
N ASP A 442 -16.12 -4.95 -1.51
CA ASP A 442 -16.53 -3.63 -1.04
C ASP A 442 -17.02 -2.83 -2.27
N PHE A 443 -18.17 -2.20 -2.15
CA PHE A 443 -18.76 -1.37 -3.20
C PHE A 443 -18.77 0.10 -2.78
N GLU A 444 -18.26 0.99 -3.65
CA GLU A 444 -18.33 2.43 -3.45
C GLU A 444 -19.25 3.07 -4.50
N GLY A 445 -20.35 3.65 -4.00
CA GLY A 445 -21.39 4.29 -4.81
C GLY A 445 -20.97 5.65 -5.41
N TYR A 446 -21.95 6.41 -5.92
CA TYR A 446 -21.70 7.65 -6.66
C TYR A 446 -20.98 8.74 -5.84
N THR A 447 -19.65 8.83 -5.95
CA THR A 447 -18.87 9.96 -5.43
C THR A 447 -18.64 11.04 -6.51
N GLY A 448 -19.72 11.66 -7.00
CA GLY A 448 -19.63 12.79 -7.93
C GLY A 448 -18.99 12.47 -9.30
N ASN A 449 -17.81 13.04 -9.60
CA ASN A 449 -17.16 12.92 -10.93
C ASN A 449 -16.44 11.58 -11.17
N ALA A 450 -16.40 10.69 -10.17
CA ALA A 450 -15.84 9.33 -10.29
C ALA A 450 -17.00 8.33 -10.48
N GLY A 451 -16.82 7.35 -11.37
CA GLY A 451 -17.78 6.27 -11.57
C GLY A 451 -17.79 5.29 -10.38
N MET A 452 -18.80 4.42 -10.33
CA MET A 452 -18.93 3.39 -9.30
C MET A 452 -17.75 2.42 -9.34
N THR A 453 -17.16 2.16 -8.19
CA THR A 453 -16.01 1.26 -8.06
C THR A 453 -16.37 0.07 -7.19
N LEU A 454 -15.94 -1.10 -7.63
CA LEU A 454 -16.03 -2.35 -6.89
C LEU A 454 -14.60 -2.77 -6.52
N GLU A 455 -14.40 -3.25 -5.31
CA GLU A 455 -13.13 -3.81 -4.83
C GLU A 455 -13.33 -5.26 -4.40
N ARG A 456 -12.41 -6.14 -4.78
CA ARG A 456 -12.48 -7.58 -4.47
C ARG A 456 -11.16 -8.06 -3.88
N TRP A 457 -11.24 -8.93 -2.88
CA TRP A 457 -10.10 -9.62 -2.29
C TRP A 457 -10.26 -11.13 -2.43
N TYR A 458 -9.22 -11.78 -2.94
CA TYR A 458 -9.13 -13.24 -3.07
C TYR A 458 -7.95 -13.74 -2.24
N HIS A 459 -8.21 -14.67 -1.31
CA HIS A 459 -7.19 -15.26 -0.46
C HIS A 459 -6.97 -16.73 -0.82
N ARG A 460 -5.70 -17.15 -0.93
CA ARG A 460 -5.31 -18.56 -1.13
C ARG A 460 -4.11 -18.87 -0.25
N ALA A 461 -4.11 -20.01 0.44
CA ALA A 461 -2.90 -20.45 1.12
C ALA A 461 -1.88 -20.93 0.08
N ALA A 462 -0.60 -20.67 0.32
CA ALA A 462 0.48 -21.14 -0.54
C ALA A 462 1.72 -21.49 0.26
N VAL A 463 2.50 -22.45 -0.23
CA VAL A 463 3.89 -22.62 0.21
C VAL A 463 4.76 -21.74 -0.68
N VAL A 464 5.31 -20.69 -0.08
CA VAL A 464 6.20 -19.74 -0.74
C VAL A 464 7.64 -20.18 -0.54
N ILE A 465 8.35 -20.37 -1.64
CA ILE A 465 9.69 -20.95 -1.71
C ILE A 465 10.63 -19.96 -2.39
N TRP A 466 11.84 -19.78 -1.86
CA TRP A 466 12.90 -19.04 -2.55
C TRP A 466 14.29 -19.61 -2.28
N PRO A 467 15.27 -19.40 -3.19
CA PRO A 467 16.65 -19.81 -2.96
C PRO A 467 17.21 -19.22 -1.66
N ARG A 468 17.92 -20.00 -0.84
CA ARG A 468 18.53 -19.46 0.40
C ARG A 468 19.49 -18.31 0.12
N SER A 469 20.19 -18.36 -1.02
CA SER A 469 21.07 -17.30 -1.51
C SER A 469 20.35 -15.97 -1.81
N LYS A 470 19.03 -16.01 -2.07
CA LYS A 470 18.18 -14.85 -2.39
C LYS A 470 17.34 -14.38 -1.20
N HIS A 471 17.43 -15.04 -0.05
CA HIS A 471 16.58 -14.78 1.11
C HIS A 471 16.45 -13.28 1.44
N PHE A 472 17.57 -12.56 1.57
CA PHE A 472 17.53 -11.14 1.90
C PHE A 472 17.02 -10.25 0.77
N HIS A 473 17.23 -10.62 -0.50
CA HIS A 473 16.63 -9.90 -1.63
C HIS A 473 15.10 -10.02 -1.63
N VAL A 474 14.58 -11.21 -1.30
CA VAL A 474 13.14 -11.45 -1.16
C VAL A 474 12.57 -10.62 -0.01
N LEU A 475 13.23 -10.59 1.15
CA LEU A 475 12.79 -9.72 2.26
C LEU A 475 12.78 -8.24 1.85
N CYS A 476 13.68 -7.84 0.95
CA CYS A 476 13.71 -6.48 0.44
C CYS A 476 12.59 -6.11 -0.54
N SER A 477 11.85 -7.08 -1.07
CA SER A 477 10.68 -6.82 -1.91
C SER A 477 9.52 -6.16 -1.16
N ALA A 478 9.48 -6.29 0.18
CA ALA A 478 8.56 -5.58 1.07
C ALA A 478 8.80 -4.06 1.11
N GLY A 479 9.89 -3.58 0.51
CA GLY A 479 10.28 -2.18 0.45
C GLY A 479 11.42 -1.84 1.41
N THR A 480 12.09 -0.71 1.13
CA THR A 480 13.27 -0.27 1.87
C THR A 480 12.99 -0.04 3.36
N ASP A 481 11.84 0.55 3.69
CA ASP A 481 11.48 0.90 5.08
C ASP A 481 11.30 -0.37 5.93
N ALA A 482 10.51 -1.33 5.44
CA ALA A 482 10.32 -2.63 6.08
C ALA A 482 11.65 -3.39 6.25
N SER A 483 12.52 -3.33 5.24
CA SER A 483 13.83 -4.00 5.29
C SER A 483 14.76 -3.42 6.35
N ILE A 484 14.79 -2.08 6.50
CA ILE A 484 15.56 -1.41 7.55
C ILE A 484 15.02 -1.83 8.92
N GLY A 485 13.69 -1.85 9.08
CA GLY A 485 13.02 -2.34 10.29
C GLY A 485 13.34 -3.81 10.61
N GLY A 486 13.58 -4.66 9.60
CA GLY A 486 14.02 -6.05 9.77
C GLY A 486 15.50 -6.20 10.14
N LEU A 487 16.37 -5.31 9.63
CA LEU A 487 17.81 -5.36 9.90
C LEU A 487 18.14 -4.95 11.34
N GLU A 488 17.46 -3.93 11.88
CA GLU A 488 17.74 -3.40 13.22
C GLU A 488 17.67 -4.48 14.33
N PRO A 489 16.63 -5.31 14.43
CA PRO A 489 16.58 -6.43 15.37
C PRO A 489 17.73 -7.42 15.20
N LEU A 490 18.17 -7.71 13.97
CA LEU A 490 19.28 -8.63 13.72
C LEU A 490 20.61 -8.06 14.23
N VAL A 491 20.87 -6.76 13.98
CA VAL A 491 22.05 -6.06 14.53
C VAL A 491 21.99 -6.02 16.06
N ASN A 492 20.82 -5.82 16.65
CA ASN A 492 20.64 -5.85 18.11
C ASN A 492 20.85 -7.25 18.70
N ARG A 493 20.45 -8.32 18.00
CA ARG A 493 20.78 -9.71 18.36
C ARG A 493 22.27 -9.99 18.26
N LEU A 494 22.95 -9.48 17.22
CA LEU A 494 24.39 -9.60 17.04
C LEU A 494 25.17 -9.04 18.24
N LYS A 495 24.74 -7.90 18.80
CA LYS A 495 25.35 -7.31 20.01
C LYS A 495 25.25 -8.21 21.25
N ARG A 496 24.19 -9.01 21.35
CA ARG A 496 23.89 -9.90 22.48
C ARG A 496 24.39 -11.34 22.27
N ALA A 497 24.93 -11.66 21.08
CA ALA A 497 25.32 -13.01 20.71
C ALA A 497 26.63 -13.48 21.38
N THR A 498 26.71 -14.78 21.66
CA THR A 498 27.94 -15.41 22.13
C THR A 498 29.03 -15.41 21.05
N LYS A 499 30.30 -15.49 21.46
CA LYS A 499 31.46 -15.42 20.54
C LYS A 499 31.38 -16.44 19.38
N ALA A 500 30.82 -17.63 19.63
CA ALA A 500 30.64 -18.68 18.63
C ALA A 500 29.62 -18.31 17.53
N LYS A 501 28.46 -17.76 17.90
CA LYS A 501 27.39 -17.37 16.95
C LYS A 501 27.59 -16.00 16.31
N ARG A 502 28.44 -15.14 16.91
CA ARG A 502 28.65 -13.77 16.46
C ARG A 502 29.18 -13.68 15.02
N LYS A 503 30.08 -14.58 14.60
CA LYS A 503 30.67 -14.56 13.24
C LYS A 503 29.66 -14.94 12.16
N GLU A 504 28.70 -15.78 12.49
CA GLU A 504 27.63 -16.20 11.57
C GLU A 504 26.58 -15.11 11.43
N LEU A 505 26.03 -14.64 12.55
CA LEU A 505 25.08 -13.52 12.58
C LEU A 505 25.64 -12.24 11.94
N HIS A 506 26.95 -11.99 12.09
CA HIS A 506 27.58 -10.84 11.46
C HIS A 506 27.58 -10.97 9.93
N ARG A 507 27.88 -12.15 9.39
CA ARG A 507 27.81 -12.43 7.95
C ARG A 507 26.38 -12.27 7.42
N GLU A 508 25.38 -12.75 8.17
CA GLU A 508 23.97 -12.55 7.81
C GLU A 508 23.59 -11.07 7.77
N CYS A 509 23.97 -10.28 8.78
CA CYS A 509 23.67 -8.86 8.79
C CYS A 509 24.35 -8.11 7.62
N LEU A 510 25.58 -8.48 7.26
CA LEU A 510 26.28 -7.89 6.11
C LEU A 510 25.58 -8.23 4.78
N ALA A 511 25.16 -9.49 4.62
CA ALA A 511 24.42 -9.92 3.43
C ALA A 511 23.08 -9.19 3.31
N PHE A 512 22.36 -9.02 4.42
CA PHE A 512 21.09 -8.28 4.41
C PHE A 512 21.29 -6.79 4.12
N ALA A 513 22.28 -6.15 4.75
CA ALA A 513 22.61 -4.76 4.48
C ALA A 513 23.02 -4.54 3.02
N SER A 514 23.76 -5.48 2.40
CA SER A 514 24.06 -5.44 0.97
C SER A 514 22.79 -5.54 0.12
N ALA A 515 21.89 -6.49 0.43
CA ALA A 515 20.65 -6.65 -0.31
C ALA A 515 19.79 -5.38 -0.27
N ILE A 516 19.69 -4.73 0.90
CA ILE A 516 18.98 -3.44 1.07
C ILE A 516 19.56 -2.36 0.16
N LEU A 517 20.89 -2.26 0.07
CA LEU A 517 21.55 -1.31 -0.84
C LEU A 517 21.28 -1.62 -2.31
N ASP A 518 21.18 -2.90 -2.67
CA ASP A 518 20.94 -3.33 -4.04
C ASP A 518 19.52 -3.00 -4.50
N SER A 519 18.54 -3.19 -3.61
CA SER A 519 17.11 -2.93 -3.85
C SER A 519 16.62 -1.56 -3.34
N TRP A 520 17.53 -0.61 -3.09
CA TRP A 520 17.17 0.68 -2.48
C TRP A 520 16.18 1.46 -3.35
N GLN A 521 15.02 1.80 -2.79
CA GLN A 521 14.00 2.63 -3.43
C GLN A 521 14.03 4.02 -2.79
N THR A 522 14.18 5.08 -3.60
CA THR A 522 14.22 6.46 -3.10
C THR A 522 12.94 6.84 -2.37
N GLY A 523 13.05 7.51 -1.23
CA GLY A 523 11.89 7.93 -0.46
C GLY A 523 11.04 8.92 -1.25
N HIS A 524 9.77 8.59 -1.52
CA HIS A 524 8.83 9.58 -2.00
C HIS A 524 8.36 10.42 -0.81
N ARG A 525 8.52 11.75 -0.85
CA ARG A 525 7.76 12.65 0.05
C ARG A 525 6.29 12.45 -0.26
N GLY A 526 5.63 11.59 0.53
CA GLY A 526 4.22 11.28 0.36
C GLY A 526 3.39 12.55 0.46
N TYR A 527 2.21 12.53 -0.17
CA TYR A 527 1.23 13.57 0.09
C TYR A 527 0.87 13.57 1.59
N PRO A 528 0.54 14.74 2.19
CA PRO A 528 0.37 14.90 3.64
C PRO A 528 -0.66 13.97 4.33
N TRP A 529 -1.47 13.24 3.57
CA TRP A 529 -2.48 12.30 4.08
C TRP A 529 -1.98 10.85 4.22
N ASP A 530 -0.80 10.51 3.70
CA ASP A 530 -0.19 9.19 3.90
C ASP A 530 0.41 9.11 5.32
N LYS A 531 -0.39 8.58 6.26
CA LYS A 531 -0.07 8.41 7.69
C LYS A 531 0.52 7.03 8.00
N SER A 532 1.23 6.40 7.07
CA SER A 532 1.96 5.16 7.37
C SER A 532 3.09 5.41 8.38
N ASP A 533 3.31 4.48 9.31
CA ASP A 533 4.44 4.42 10.25
C ASP A 533 5.76 4.25 9.44
N ARG A 534 6.22 5.32 8.79
CA ARG A 534 7.43 5.30 7.99
C ARG A 534 8.64 5.18 8.92
N VAL A 535 9.42 4.12 8.73
CA VAL A 535 10.68 3.90 9.44
C VAL A 535 11.62 5.08 9.16
N ASP A 536 12.25 5.63 10.20
CA ASP A 536 13.29 6.64 10.03
C ASP A 536 14.49 6.02 9.29
N ARG A 537 14.62 6.33 8.00
CA ARG A 537 15.71 5.80 7.15
C ARG A 537 17.09 6.23 7.62
N ASN A 538 17.21 7.25 8.48
CA ASN A 538 18.48 7.66 9.08
C ASN A 538 19.05 6.60 10.04
N VAL A 539 18.25 5.63 10.47
CA VAL A 539 18.74 4.48 11.26
C VAL A 539 19.70 3.61 10.45
N PHE A 540 19.47 3.48 9.13
CA PHE A 540 20.28 2.60 8.27
C PHE A 540 21.78 2.92 8.25
N PRO A 541 22.24 4.18 8.01
CA PRO A 541 23.67 4.49 8.09
C PRO A 541 24.27 4.23 9.48
N GLU A 542 23.48 4.34 10.56
CA GLU A 542 23.95 3.97 11.89
C GLU A 542 24.18 2.45 12.03
N LEU A 543 23.28 1.65 11.47
CA LEU A 543 23.43 0.19 11.43
C LEU A 543 24.65 -0.22 10.60
N LEU A 544 24.89 0.40 9.44
CA LEU A 544 26.09 0.15 8.62
C LEU A 544 27.37 0.43 9.40
N CYS A 545 27.45 1.58 10.08
CA CYS A 545 28.61 1.92 10.91
C CYS A 545 28.82 0.92 12.05
N GLN A 546 27.74 0.38 12.63
CA GLN A 546 27.81 -0.65 13.69
C GLN A 546 28.29 -2.01 13.16
N LEU A 547 28.01 -2.32 11.90
CA LEU A 547 28.46 -3.56 11.25
C LEU A 547 29.95 -3.57 10.93
N GLY A 548 30.62 -2.41 10.87
CA GLY A 548 32.08 -2.37 10.77
C GLY A 548 32.63 -2.57 9.34
N ASP A 549 31.78 -2.66 8.33
CA ASP A 549 32.19 -2.94 6.94
C ASP A 549 32.36 -1.65 6.13
N VAL A 550 33.60 -1.39 5.73
CA VAL A 550 33.99 -0.16 5.02
C VAL A 550 33.36 -0.10 3.62
N GLU A 551 33.25 -1.24 2.94
CA GLU A 551 32.78 -1.30 1.55
C GLU A 551 31.27 -1.05 1.47
N LEU A 552 30.49 -1.57 2.43
CA LEU A 552 29.05 -1.26 2.50
C LEU A 552 28.80 0.23 2.75
N VAL A 553 29.60 0.87 3.62
CA VAL A 553 29.48 2.31 3.88
C VAL A 553 29.87 3.11 2.63
N ARG A 554 30.92 2.73 1.90
CA ARG A 554 31.27 3.35 0.61
C ARG A 554 30.16 3.21 -0.42
N ARG A 555 29.61 2.00 -0.59
CA ARG A 555 28.46 1.75 -1.49
C ARG A 555 27.25 2.60 -1.13
N PHE A 556 26.94 2.73 0.17
CA PHE A 556 25.88 3.62 0.64
C PHE A 556 26.12 5.08 0.25
N LEU A 557 27.34 5.60 0.50
CA LEU A 557 27.71 6.97 0.14
C LEU A 557 27.70 7.21 -1.38
N ALA A 558 28.07 6.21 -2.18
CA ALA A 558 28.15 6.34 -3.64
C ALA A 558 26.80 6.18 -4.33
N LYS A 559 25.92 5.29 -3.84
CA LYS A 559 24.65 4.92 -4.52
C LYS A 559 23.43 5.61 -3.91
N VAL A 560 23.31 5.60 -2.59
CA VAL A 560 22.09 6.05 -1.89
C VAL A 560 22.11 7.54 -1.67
N MET A 561 23.19 8.05 -1.07
CA MET A 561 23.29 9.48 -0.72
C MET A 561 23.19 10.41 -1.95
N PRO A 562 23.64 10.11 -3.17
CA PRO A 562 23.41 11.04 -4.28
C PRO A 562 21.97 11.04 -4.80
N ALA A 563 21.22 9.95 -4.57
CA ALA A 563 19.90 9.72 -5.15
C ALA A 563 18.72 10.01 -4.19
N ASP A 564 18.90 9.84 -2.88
CA ASP A 564 17.84 9.95 -1.88
C ASP A 564 18.08 11.15 -0.94
N ASP A 565 17.16 12.12 -0.92
CA ASP A 565 17.25 13.31 -0.05
C ASP A 565 16.73 13.07 1.37
N THR A 566 16.11 11.92 1.63
CA THR A 566 15.48 11.59 2.92
C THR A 566 16.45 11.01 3.95
N VAL A 567 17.69 10.71 3.56
CA VAL A 567 18.71 10.10 4.43
C VAL A 567 19.87 11.06 4.69
N GLN A 568 20.36 11.04 5.93
CA GLN A 568 21.49 11.83 6.41
C GLN A 568 22.42 11.00 7.30
N LEU A 569 23.71 11.34 7.30
CA LEU A 569 24.70 10.71 8.17
C LEU A 569 24.57 11.19 9.63
N GLY A 570 24.50 10.24 10.55
CA GLY A 570 24.48 10.49 11.99
C GLY A 570 25.86 10.69 12.62
N LYS A 571 25.88 10.87 13.95
CA LYS A 571 27.13 11.04 14.74
C LYS A 571 28.01 9.77 14.75
N SER A 572 27.43 8.61 14.46
CA SER A 572 28.12 7.32 14.36
C SER A 572 29.16 7.31 13.23
N PHE A 573 28.87 7.99 12.12
CA PHE A 573 29.76 8.06 10.95
C PHE A 573 31.11 8.71 11.29
N ALA A 574 31.11 9.81 12.05
CA ALA A 574 32.37 10.46 12.45
C ALA A 574 33.26 9.52 13.29
N LYS A 575 32.67 8.71 14.18
CA LYS A 575 33.41 7.69 14.94
C LYS A 575 33.93 6.57 14.05
N PHE A 576 33.14 6.19 13.04
CA PHE A 576 33.53 5.20 12.05
C PHE A 576 34.73 5.66 11.22
N CYS A 577 34.72 6.91 10.73
CA CYS A 577 35.88 7.51 10.03
C CYS A 577 37.12 7.60 10.93
N GLN A 578 36.97 7.89 12.23
CA GLN A 578 38.10 7.88 13.16
C GLN A 578 38.73 6.49 13.31
N GLN A 579 37.95 5.41 13.16
CA GLN A 579 38.44 4.03 13.27
C GLN A 579 39.07 3.52 11.96
N HIS A 580 38.52 3.93 10.80
CA HIS A 580 38.89 3.40 9.49
C HIS A 580 39.67 4.39 8.58
N GLY A 581 39.97 5.59 9.08
CA GLY A 581 40.63 6.68 8.35
C GLY A 581 39.64 7.55 7.58
N TRP A 582 39.86 8.88 7.60
CA TRP A 582 38.97 9.83 6.92
C TRP A 582 39.17 9.82 5.40
N THR A 583 40.42 9.68 4.94
CA THR A 583 40.78 9.59 3.52
C THR A 583 40.15 8.39 2.82
N SER A 584 39.80 7.33 3.56
CA SER A 584 39.12 6.15 3.03
C SER A 584 37.76 6.45 2.40
N PHE A 585 37.11 7.56 2.75
CA PHE A 585 35.77 7.91 2.24
C PHE A 585 35.78 9.20 1.41
N GLU A 586 36.97 9.73 1.08
CA GLU A 586 37.10 11.02 0.40
C GLU A 586 36.42 11.03 -0.97
N ALA A 587 36.60 9.97 -1.76
CA ALA A 587 36.05 9.88 -3.10
C ALA A 587 34.51 9.91 -3.07
N GLU A 588 33.90 9.07 -2.23
CA GLU A 588 32.46 8.95 -2.13
C GLU A 588 31.82 10.21 -1.52
N LEU A 589 32.43 10.80 -0.48
CA LEU A 589 31.97 12.07 0.09
C LEU A 589 32.08 13.21 -0.94
N THR A 590 33.13 13.23 -1.76
CA THR A 590 33.25 14.20 -2.85
C THR A 590 32.13 14.02 -3.87
N THR A 591 31.81 12.78 -4.26
CA THR A 591 30.69 12.49 -5.17
C THR A 591 29.35 12.97 -4.59
N VAL A 592 29.10 12.75 -3.29
CA VAL A 592 27.87 13.23 -2.64
C VAL A 592 27.78 14.75 -2.70
N ILE A 593 28.88 15.46 -2.39
CA ILE A 593 28.90 16.93 -2.39
C ILE A 593 28.80 17.51 -3.81
N GLU A 594 29.43 16.88 -4.81
CA GLU A 594 29.41 17.36 -6.20
C GLU A 594 28.07 17.05 -6.92
N THR A 595 27.36 16.00 -6.50
CA THR A 595 26.04 15.64 -7.04
C THR A 595 24.93 16.46 -6.37
N MET A 596 24.83 17.74 -6.74
CA MET A 596 23.78 18.63 -6.22
C MET A 596 22.55 18.64 -7.14
N THR A 597 21.40 18.33 -6.55
CA THR A 597 20.07 18.48 -7.16
C THR A 597 19.19 19.36 -6.28
N ALA A 598 18.05 19.84 -6.80
CA ALA A 598 17.13 20.67 -6.02
C ALA A 598 16.65 19.99 -4.72
N ALA A 599 16.53 18.65 -4.72
CA ALA A 599 16.17 17.87 -3.54
C ALA A 599 17.34 17.72 -2.54
N THR A 600 18.58 17.60 -3.01
CA THR A 600 19.73 17.20 -2.18
C THR A 600 20.61 18.36 -1.71
N VAL A 601 20.52 19.55 -2.33
CA VAL A 601 21.41 20.69 -2.09
C VAL A 601 21.48 21.12 -0.61
N ILE A 602 20.33 21.20 0.07
CA ILE A 602 20.28 21.56 1.51
C ILE A 602 20.90 20.44 2.35
N ARG A 603 20.51 19.19 2.10
CA ARG A 603 21.02 18.03 2.83
C ARG A 603 22.54 17.87 2.68
N ASN A 604 23.10 18.18 1.50
CA ASN A 604 24.55 18.16 1.26
C ASN A 604 25.28 19.25 2.05
N ALA A 605 24.71 20.46 2.14
CA ALA A 605 25.27 21.54 2.95
C ALA A 605 25.21 21.22 4.44
N GLU A 606 24.12 20.61 4.91
CA GLU A 606 24.00 20.12 6.29
C GLU A 606 24.97 18.99 6.60
N LEU A 607 25.18 18.08 5.64
CA LEU A 607 26.20 17.03 5.74
C LEU A 607 27.58 17.66 5.93
N LEU A 608 27.99 18.57 5.03
CA LEU A 608 29.27 19.27 5.13
C LEU A 608 29.39 20.01 6.47
N GLN A 609 28.33 20.70 6.91
CA GLN A 609 28.28 21.34 8.23
C GLN A 609 28.55 20.34 9.36
N SER A 610 27.89 19.17 9.33
CA SER A 610 28.05 18.14 10.36
C SER A 610 29.48 17.60 10.41
N LEU A 611 30.12 17.40 9.25
CA LEU A 611 31.50 16.94 9.14
C LEU A 611 32.49 18.00 9.63
N CYS A 612 32.25 19.28 9.34
CA CYS A 612 33.13 20.39 9.74
C CYS A 612 33.03 20.75 11.22
N VAL A 613 31.83 20.73 11.81
CA VAL A 613 31.56 21.20 13.18
C VAL A 613 31.95 20.18 14.27
N ALA A 614 32.45 18.99 13.89
CA ALA A 614 32.94 18.00 14.85
C ALA A 614 34.02 18.58 15.79
N ARG A 615 33.93 18.24 17.09
CA ARG A 615 34.77 18.80 18.16
C ARG A 615 36.22 18.28 18.15
N ASP A 616 36.50 17.24 17.38
CA ASP A 616 37.82 16.61 17.34
C ASP A 616 38.82 17.45 16.52
N LYS A 617 40.05 17.53 17.00
CA LYS A 617 41.16 18.24 16.32
C LYS A 617 41.88 17.36 15.30
N ASN A 618 41.17 16.41 14.69
CA ASN A 618 41.76 15.47 13.74
C ASN A 618 42.20 16.23 12.47
N ALA A 619 43.51 16.26 12.20
CA ALA A 619 44.08 17.00 11.08
C ALA A 619 43.64 16.46 9.71
N GLU A 620 43.54 15.13 9.58
CA GLU A 620 43.08 14.46 8.35
C GLU A 620 41.64 14.85 8.02
N ARG A 621 40.74 14.83 9.02
CA ARG A 621 39.35 15.30 8.88
C ARG A 621 39.31 16.75 8.43
N ILE A 622 40.02 17.63 9.14
CA ILE A 622 39.98 19.08 8.87
C ILE A 622 40.42 19.34 7.43
N GLU A 623 41.48 18.66 6.98
CA GLU A 623 42.03 18.83 5.63
C GLU A 623 41.09 18.26 4.55
N LEU A 624 40.46 17.12 4.79
CA LEU A 624 39.38 16.60 3.95
C LEU A 624 38.21 17.60 3.86
N CYS A 625 37.75 18.12 5.00
CA CYS A 625 36.65 19.09 5.06
C CYS A 625 36.98 20.41 4.33
N ARG A 626 38.25 20.83 4.28
CA ARG A 626 38.68 21.98 3.45
C ARG A 626 38.49 21.68 1.97
N ARG A 627 38.98 20.53 1.50
CA ARG A 627 38.78 20.10 0.09
C ARG A 627 37.30 19.96 -0.26
N LEU A 628 36.50 19.33 0.60
CA LEU A 628 35.06 19.22 0.40
C LEU A 628 34.37 20.59 0.38
N SER A 629 34.84 21.56 1.19
CA SER A 629 34.32 22.93 1.15
C SER A 629 34.59 23.62 -0.19
N GLU A 630 35.80 23.47 -0.74
CA GLU A 630 36.13 23.97 -2.09
C GLU A 630 35.25 23.33 -3.17
N ARG A 631 35.05 22.01 -3.11
CA ARG A 631 34.19 21.29 -4.05
C ARG A 631 32.74 21.73 -3.93
N SER A 632 32.24 21.91 -2.71
CA SER A 632 30.87 22.36 -2.45
C SER A 632 30.57 23.73 -3.04
N VAL A 633 31.50 24.68 -2.96
CA VAL A 633 31.31 26.03 -3.55
C VAL A 633 31.25 25.95 -5.06
N LYS A 634 32.14 25.18 -5.68
CA LYS A 634 32.15 24.97 -7.14
C LYS A 634 30.87 24.28 -7.61
N ALA A 635 30.44 23.23 -6.91
CA ALA A 635 29.22 22.49 -7.21
C ALA A 635 27.97 23.38 -7.06
N LEU A 636 27.89 24.20 -6.01
CA LEU A 636 26.79 25.13 -5.81
C LEU A 636 26.73 26.19 -6.93
N ALA A 637 27.88 26.76 -7.30
CA ALA A 637 27.94 27.72 -8.40
C ALA A 637 27.49 27.12 -9.74
N ALA A 638 27.88 25.87 -10.02
CA ALA A 638 27.40 25.14 -11.19
C ALA A 638 25.90 24.82 -11.12
N PHE A 639 25.39 24.45 -9.95
CA PHE A 639 23.98 24.14 -9.71
C PHE A 639 23.07 25.35 -9.98
N GLU A 640 23.41 26.53 -9.45
CA GLU A 640 22.59 27.75 -9.64
C GLU A 640 22.64 28.30 -11.08
N GLN A 641 23.61 27.88 -11.90
CA GLN A 641 23.70 28.22 -13.32
C GLN A 641 22.86 27.29 -14.22
N GLN A 642 22.27 26.22 -13.68
CA GLN A 642 21.47 25.29 -14.47
C GLN A 642 20.16 25.94 -14.96
N PRO A 643 19.70 25.60 -16.19
CA PRO A 643 18.44 26.10 -16.71
C PRO A 643 17.28 25.62 -15.85
N ARG A 644 16.47 26.57 -15.38
CA ARG A 644 15.30 26.30 -14.55
C ARG A 644 14.16 25.84 -15.44
N GLU A 645 13.99 24.53 -15.57
CA GLU A 645 12.69 24.00 -15.98
C GLU A 645 11.66 24.36 -14.91
N SER A 646 10.39 24.55 -15.27
CA SER A 646 9.29 24.95 -14.38
C SER A 646 8.98 23.87 -13.33
N ASP A 647 9.91 23.62 -12.42
CA ASP A 647 9.85 22.62 -11.38
C ASP A 647 9.68 23.33 -10.02
N TRP A 648 8.58 22.98 -9.35
CA TRP A 648 8.18 23.50 -8.05
C TRP A 648 9.26 23.26 -6.97
N GLN A 649 10.16 22.29 -7.16
CA GLN A 649 11.26 22.00 -6.24
C GLN A 649 12.23 23.19 -6.11
N TRP A 650 12.52 23.89 -7.21
CA TRP A 650 13.42 25.06 -7.19
C TRP A 650 12.85 26.24 -6.38
N GLN A 651 11.52 26.36 -6.30
CA GLN A 651 10.85 27.41 -5.54
C GLN A 651 10.88 27.16 -4.02
N ARG A 652 11.16 25.94 -3.59
CA ARG A 652 11.17 25.53 -2.17
C ARG A 652 12.54 25.53 -1.52
N ILE A 653 13.61 25.86 -2.27
CA ILE A 653 14.97 25.87 -1.72
C ILE A 653 15.12 27.05 -0.76
N ASP A 654 15.27 26.74 0.53
CA ASP A 654 15.61 27.71 1.57
C ASP A 654 17.10 28.10 1.46
N ARG A 655 17.35 29.20 0.75
CA ARG A 655 18.69 29.72 0.51
C ARG A 655 19.36 30.30 1.75
N ALA A 656 18.58 30.79 2.73
CA ALA A 656 19.13 31.20 4.01
C ALA A 656 19.67 30.01 4.79
N ALA A 657 18.92 28.91 4.86
CA ALA A 657 19.37 27.68 5.52
C ALA A 657 20.60 27.08 4.84
N LEU A 658 20.62 27.06 3.50
CA LEU A 658 21.76 26.64 2.70
C LEU A 658 23.01 27.46 2.99
N LEU A 659 22.90 28.80 2.88
CA LEU A 659 24.02 29.71 3.13
C LEU A 659 24.50 29.62 4.59
N SER A 660 23.58 29.55 5.54
CA SER A 660 23.89 29.38 6.96
C SER A 660 24.70 28.11 7.22
N SER A 661 24.32 26.99 6.60
CA SER A 661 24.97 25.70 6.80
C SER A 661 26.41 25.71 6.26
N LEU A 662 26.62 26.24 5.06
CA LEU A 662 27.94 26.33 4.43
C LEU A 662 28.87 27.30 5.16
N VAL A 663 28.39 28.50 5.51
CA VAL A 663 29.18 29.48 6.30
C VAL A 663 29.57 28.86 7.64
N LYS A 664 28.63 28.18 8.30
CA LYS A 664 28.88 27.50 9.57
C LYS A 664 29.88 26.35 9.45
N ALA A 665 29.91 25.66 8.32
CA ALA A 665 30.88 24.62 8.03
C ALA A 665 32.29 25.22 7.87
N MET A 666 32.46 26.19 6.98
CA MET A 666 33.77 26.75 6.62
C MET A 666 34.40 27.53 7.77
N THR A 667 33.60 28.29 8.53
CA THR A 667 34.07 29.01 9.72
C THR A 667 34.53 28.06 10.83
N ALA A 668 33.94 26.86 10.96
CA ALA A 668 34.33 25.90 11.98
C ALA A 668 35.72 25.29 11.77
N ILE A 669 36.19 25.23 10.51
CA ILE A 669 37.50 24.66 10.13
C ILE A 669 38.52 25.73 9.68
N GLY A 670 38.14 27.01 9.68
CA GLY A 670 38.96 28.12 9.21
C GLY A 670 39.25 28.08 7.71
N ALA A 671 38.30 27.64 6.88
CA ALA A 671 38.44 27.58 5.43
C ALA A 671 38.12 28.94 4.78
N GLU A 672 39.01 29.90 4.94
CA GLU A 672 38.77 31.31 4.55
C GLU A 672 38.63 31.51 3.03
N GLN A 673 39.45 30.83 2.23
CA GLN A 673 39.40 30.96 0.77
C GLN A 673 38.05 30.45 0.18
N PRO A 674 37.58 29.22 0.50
CA PRO A 674 36.24 28.78 0.09
C PRO A 674 35.12 29.67 0.61
N LEU A 675 35.24 30.17 1.86
CA LEU A 675 34.24 31.06 2.45
C LEU A 675 34.14 32.38 1.68
N SER A 676 35.27 32.97 1.31
CA SER A 676 35.30 34.18 0.47
C SER A 676 34.60 33.94 -0.86
N GLN A 677 34.93 32.83 -1.54
CA GLN A 677 34.35 32.48 -2.84
C GLN A 677 32.83 32.25 -2.75
N LEU A 678 32.35 31.57 -1.70
CA LEU A 678 30.93 31.35 -1.45
C LEU A 678 30.18 32.67 -1.30
N LEU A 679 30.69 33.57 -0.44
CA LEU A 679 30.02 34.82 -0.12
C LEU A 679 30.04 35.80 -1.29
N GLU A 680 31.15 35.87 -2.04
CA GLU A 680 31.25 36.65 -3.28
C GLU A 680 30.28 36.12 -4.35
N PHE A 681 30.20 34.80 -4.52
CA PHE A 681 29.23 34.18 -5.43
C PHE A 681 27.79 34.49 -5.02
N ALA A 682 27.44 34.30 -3.74
CA ALA A 682 26.09 34.53 -3.25
C ALA A 682 25.67 36.00 -3.42
N LEU A 683 26.55 36.96 -3.10
CA LEU A 683 26.30 38.39 -3.29
C LEU A 683 26.09 38.78 -4.77
N ALA A 684 26.69 38.05 -5.71
CA ALA A 684 26.56 38.30 -7.14
C ALA A 684 25.38 37.54 -7.78
N CYS A 685 24.72 36.65 -7.05
CA CYS A 685 23.68 35.78 -7.58
C CYS A 685 22.28 36.30 -7.23
N ASP A 686 21.48 36.66 -8.23
CA ASP A 686 20.10 37.18 -8.08
C ASP A 686 19.14 36.27 -7.29
N GLN A 687 19.51 35.00 -7.07
CA GLN A 687 18.70 34.07 -6.28
C GLN A 687 18.85 34.27 -4.76
N TYR A 688 19.93 34.90 -4.33
CA TYR A 688 20.20 35.19 -2.92
C TYR A 688 19.80 36.63 -2.67
N ASP A 689 18.52 36.85 -2.40
CA ASP A 689 18.06 38.19 -2.08
C ASP A 689 18.63 38.65 -0.72
N LEU A 690 18.71 39.97 -0.55
CA LEU A 690 19.27 40.55 0.67
C LEU A 690 18.51 40.09 1.92
N THR A 691 17.18 40.06 1.91
CA THR A 691 16.39 39.88 3.14
C THR A 691 16.20 38.41 3.49
N ASP A 692 15.64 37.64 2.57
CA ASP A 692 15.19 36.28 2.84
C ASP A 692 16.33 35.25 2.71
N ALA A 693 17.44 35.60 2.04
CA ALA A 693 18.66 34.77 2.03
C ALA A 693 19.77 35.33 2.92
N HIS A 694 20.35 36.49 2.59
CA HIS A 694 21.57 36.97 3.26
C HIS A 694 21.34 37.37 4.73
N LEU A 695 20.41 38.29 4.99
CA LEU A 695 20.14 38.79 6.34
C LEU A 695 19.59 37.68 7.24
N ALA A 696 18.68 36.86 6.72
CA ALA A 696 18.19 35.69 7.43
C ALA A 696 19.35 34.76 7.86
N ALA A 697 20.31 34.47 6.97
CA ALA A 697 21.47 33.66 7.30
C ALA A 697 22.42 34.32 8.33
N ILE A 698 22.73 35.61 8.16
CA ILE A 698 23.56 36.38 9.11
C ILE A 698 22.95 36.32 10.51
N PHE A 699 21.65 36.57 10.60
CA PHE A 699 20.93 36.63 11.87
C PHE A 699 20.75 35.25 12.51
N ALA A 700 20.62 34.18 11.72
CA ALA A 700 20.68 32.81 12.23
C ALA A 700 22.05 32.45 12.82
N LEU A 701 23.13 33.07 12.32
CA LEU A 701 24.50 32.81 12.74
C LEU A 701 25.05 33.81 13.78
N GLU A 702 24.28 34.81 14.22
CA GLU A 702 24.73 35.92 15.09
C GLU A 702 25.59 35.44 16.28
N SER A 703 25.13 34.43 17.02
CA SER A 703 25.86 33.89 18.20
C SER A 703 27.24 33.28 17.89
N ARG A 704 27.47 32.86 16.64
CA ARG A 704 28.74 32.32 16.17
C ARG A 704 29.61 33.41 15.57
N LEU A 705 29.05 34.31 14.76
CA LEU A 705 29.81 35.37 14.10
C LEU A 705 30.50 36.29 15.12
N VAL A 706 29.84 36.60 16.24
CA VAL A 706 30.42 37.40 17.35
C VAL A 706 31.67 36.75 17.96
N LYS A 707 31.85 35.43 17.82
CA LYS A 707 33.00 34.70 18.39
C LYS A 707 34.18 34.59 17.43
N LEU A 708 34.02 35.00 16.17
CA LEU A 708 35.11 34.99 15.20
C LEU A 708 36.12 36.10 15.54
N PRO A 709 37.42 35.88 15.28
CA PRO A 709 38.42 36.91 15.49
C PRO A 709 38.09 38.15 14.66
N GLY A 710 38.19 39.33 15.28
CA GLY A 710 38.00 40.61 14.60
C GLY A 710 39.15 40.89 13.63
N GLY A 711 38.81 41.39 12.44
CA GLY A 711 39.74 41.65 11.34
C GLY A 711 39.04 41.70 9.99
N ASP A 712 39.79 41.97 8.91
CA ASP A 712 39.27 41.91 7.54
C ASP A 712 39.17 40.45 7.06
N THR A 713 38.01 39.86 7.30
CA THR A 713 37.64 38.49 6.92
C THR A 713 36.56 38.50 5.84
N ALA A 714 36.32 37.36 5.20
CA ALA A 714 35.21 37.17 4.27
C ALA A 714 33.85 37.51 4.93
N VAL A 715 33.69 37.18 6.22
CA VAL A 715 32.48 37.51 6.99
C VAL A 715 32.32 39.01 7.20
N SER A 716 33.39 39.74 7.55
CA SER A 716 33.29 41.20 7.72
C SER A 716 33.01 41.90 6.39
N ARG A 717 33.60 41.43 5.28
CA ARG A 717 33.28 41.94 3.93
C ARG A 717 31.83 41.68 3.55
N TRP A 718 31.29 40.51 3.91
CA TRP A 718 29.88 40.18 3.69
C TRP A 718 28.92 41.06 4.50
N LEU A 719 29.18 41.25 5.81
CA LEU A 719 28.40 42.17 6.64
C LEU A 719 28.43 43.61 6.08
N ALA A 720 29.61 44.09 5.68
CA ALA A 720 29.77 45.41 5.10
C ALA A 720 29.05 45.56 3.75
N ALA A 721 29.00 44.52 2.92
CA ALA A 721 28.24 44.52 1.67
C ALA A 721 26.73 44.60 1.93
N CYS A 722 26.20 43.77 2.83
CA CYS A 722 24.78 43.81 3.22
C CYS A 722 24.40 45.14 3.89
N ARG A 723 25.27 45.69 4.74
CA ARG A 723 25.07 47.01 5.35
C ARG A 723 24.96 48.10 4.29
N ARG A 724 25.90 48.15 3.33
CA ARG A 724 25.92 49.16 2.26
C ARG A 724 24.66 49.11 1.41
N GLU A 725 24.19 47.90 1.09
CA GLU A 725 22.94 47.74 0.35
C GLU A 725 21.72 48.19 1.17
N LEU A 726 21.68 47.91 2.47
CA LEU A 726 20.63 48.45 3.34
C LEU A 726 20.69 49.97 3.44
N GLU A 727 21.88 50.55 3.60
CA GLU A 727 22.10 52.00 3.59
C GLU A 727 21.56 52.62 2.29
N ASN A 728 21.80 52.00 1.14
CA ASN A 728 21.25 52.43 -0.14
C ASN A 728 19.72 52.36 -0.16
N ARG A 729 19.11 51.26 0.31
CA ARG A 729 17.65 51.07 0.35
C ARG A 729 16.95 52.02 1.32
N THR A 730 17.65 52.43 2.38
CA THR A 730 17.12 53.34 3.40
C THR A 730 17.61 54.78 3.23
N ALA A 731 18.28 55.12 2.13
CA ALA A 731 18.80 56.46 1.90
C ALA A 731 17.68 57.49 1.73
N GLU A 732 16.56 57.10 1.11
CA GLU A 732 15.40 57.93 0.88
C GLU A 732 14.14 57.29 1.45
N ALA A 733 13.43 58.01 2.32
CA ALA A 733 12.15 57.55 2.85
C ALA A 733 11.07 57.54 1.75
N PRO A 734 10.19 56.52 1.72
CA PRO A 734 9.03 56.52 0.83
C PRO A 734 8.24 57.82 0.99
N GLN A 735 7.93 58.46 -0.14
CA GLN A 735 7.19 59.72 -0.15
C GLN A 735 5.68 59.45 -0.14
N GLU A 736 4.96 60.13 0.74
CA GLU A 736 3.50 60.06 0.77
C GLU A 736 2.92 60.65 -0.53
N PRO A 737 1.93 59.99 -1.17
CA PRO A 737 1.28 60.56 -2.34
C PRO A 737 0.66 61.92 -2.03
N THR A 738 1.13 62.98 -2.69
CA THR A 738 0.66 64.36 -2.49
C THR A 738 -0.73 64.62 -3.09
N ASP A 739 -1.22 63.71 -3.94
CA ASP A 739 -2.53 63.77 -4.59
C ASP A 739 -3.16 62.37 -4.73
N TYR A 740 -4.36 62.30 -5.33
CA TYR A 740 -5.04 61.02 -5.59
C TYR A 740 -4.56 60.30 -6.86
N ARG A 741 -3.51 60.75 -7.55
CA ARG A 741 -3.02 60.00 -8.73
C ARG A 741 -2.40 58.67 -8.29
N ARG A 742 -2.64 57.62 -9.06
CA ARG A 742 -2.05 56.30 -8.85
C ARG A 742 -1.42 55.80 -10.14
N ALA A 743 -0.33 55.05 -9.99
CA ALA A 743 0.44 54.55 -11.12
C ALA A 743 -0.44 53.70 -12.05
N ASP A 744 -0.26 53.90 -13.37
CA ASP A 744 -0.92 53.11 -14.39
C ASP A 744 -0.27 51.72 -14.49
N LYS A 745 -0.79 50.78 -13.70
CA LYS A 745 -0.35 49.37 -13.71
C LYS A 745 -1.20 48.50 -14.65
N LEU A 746 -2.10 49.09 -15.44
CA LEU A 746 -3.12 48.34 -16.19
C LEU A 746 -2.56 47.75 -17.49
N SER A 747 -2.49 46.43 -17.55
CA SER A 747 -2.03 45.66 -18.72
C SER A 747 -3.03 45.61 -19.89
N CYS A 748 -4.34 45.72 -19.61
CA CYS A 748 -5.40 45.66 -20.62
C CYS A 748 -5.74 47.03 -21.23
N LYS A 749 -6.03 47.07 -22.54
CA LYS A 749 -6.33 48.29 -23.32
C LYS A 749 -7.80 48.46 -23.73
N CYS A 750 -8.71 47.64 -23.17
CA CYS A 750 -10.14 47.70 -23.47
C CYS A 750 -10.76 49.05 -23.02
N GLN A 751 -11.98 49.34 -23.48
CA GLN A 751 -12.67 50.61 -23.14
C GLN A 751 -12.85 50.79 -21.63
N ASP A 752 -13.19 49.72 -20.91
CA ASP A 752 -13.39 49.76 -19.45
C ASP A 752 -12.08 50.02 -18.70
N CYS A 753 -10.98 49.38 -19.10
CA CYS A 753 -9.65 49.62 -18.52
C CYS A 753 -9.13 51.03 -18.86
N ARG A 754 -9.47 51.59 -20.02
CA ARG A 754 -9.18 53.01 -20.33
C ARG A 754 -9.93 53.97 -19.40
N ALA A 755 -11.20 53.69 -19.09
CA ALA A 755 -11.96 54.48 -18.12
C ALA A 755 -11.38 54.37 -16.71
N LEU A 756 -10.97 53.17 -16.29
CA LEU A 756 -10.26 52.96 -15.03
C LEU A 756 -8.90 53.67 -14.99
N ARG A 757 -8.14 53.65 -16.10
CA ARG A 757 -6.86 54.37 -16.23
C ARG A 757 -7.03 55.88 -16.07
N ALA A 758 -8.03 56.44 -16.76
CA ALA A 758 -8.37 57.86 -16.63
C ALA A 758 -8.73 58.21 -15.18
N PHE A 759 -9.49 57.34 -14.49
CA PHE A 759 -9.74 57.50 -13.06
C PHE A 759 -8.46 57.46 -12.23
N LEU A 760 -7.57 56.47 -12.40
CA LEU A 760 -6.31 56.36 -11.65
C LEU A 760 -5.41 57.60 -11.85
N ALA A 761 -5.39 58.18 -13.04
CA ALA A 761 -4.59 59.37 -13.37
C ALA A 761 -5.15 60.71 -12.85
N ASP A 762 -6.40 60.74 -12.35
CA ASP A 762 -7.06 61.95 -11.86
C ASP A 762 -6.55 62.36 -10.46
N PRO A 763 -5.97 63.56 -10.28
CA PRO A 763 -5.41 64.01 -8.99
C PRO A 763 -6.45 64.35 -7.92
N ASN A 764 -7.69 64.64 -8.31
CA ASN A 764 -8.71 65.17 -7.39
C ASN A 764 -9.78 64.13 -7.06
N ARG A 765 -9.83 63.04 -7.82
CA ARG A 765 -10.89 62.03 -7.70
C ARG A 765 -10.45 60.82 -6.88
N ARG A 766 -11.00 60.71 -5.67
CA ARG A 766 -10.79 59.58 -4.74
C ARG A 766 -11.63 58.35 -5.10
N GLU A 767 -12.86 58.54 -5.56
CA GLU A 767 -13.81 57.45 -5.87
C GLU A 767 -14.36 57.57 -7.29
N ALA A 768 -14.46 56.43 -7.98
CA ALA A 768 -15.19 56.30 -9.24
C ALA A 768 -16.24 55.21 -9.17
N ARG A 769 -17.36 55.49 -9.81
CA ARG A 769 -18.55 54.64 -9.84
C ARG A 769 -18.82 54.28 -11.29
N PHE A 770 -18.76 52.98 -11.59
CA PHE A 770 -18.92 52.47 -12.95
C PHE A 770 -20.15 51.55 -13.05
N PRO A 771 -21.33 52.06 -13.47
CA PRO A 771 -22.50 51.24 -13.72
C PRO A 771 -22.29 50.40 -14.98
N MET A 772 -22.19 49.08 -14.85
CA MET A 772 -21.93 48.19 -15.99
C MET A 772 -22.41 46.76 -15.73
N ALA A 773 -22.55 45.93 -16.76
CA ALA A 773 -23.00 44.54 -16.65
C ALA A 773 -22.02 43.63 -15.87
N LYS A 774 -22.51 42.46 -15.41
CA LYS A 774 -21.77 41.52 -14.53
C LYS A 774 -20.40 41.12 -15.10
N GLU A 775 -20.32 40.82 -16.39
CA GLU A 775 -19.09 40.37 -17.06
C GLU A 775 -18.03 41.47 -17.12
N ARG A 776 -18.44 42.69 -17.46
CA ARG A 776 -17.54 43.87 -17.48
C ARG A 776 -17.02 44.21 -16.08
N ARG A 777 -17.86 44.08 -15.03
CA ARG A 777 -17.40 44.24 -13.63
C ARG A 777 -16.41 43.16 -13.23
N ARG A 778 -16.68 41.89 -13.59
CA ARG A 778 -15.77 40.76 -13.30
C ARG A 778 -14.40 40.98 -13.94
N HIS A 779 -14.37 41.50 -15.17
CA HIS A 779 -13.13 41.88 -15.83
C HIS A 779 -12.33 42.94 -15.04
N LEU A 780 -12.96 44.05 -14.63
CA LEU A 780 -12.26 45.07 -13.86
C LEU A 780 -11.80 44.58 -12.47
N HIS A 781 -12.60 43.76 -11.78
CA HIS A 781 -12.17 43.09 -10.55
C HIS A 781 -10.89 42.26 -10.76
N SER A 782 -10.87 41.44 -11.82
CA SER A 782 -9.72 40.61 -12.16
C SER A 782 -8.48 41.44 -12.51
N ILE A 783 -8.64 42.50 -13.30
CA ILE A 783 -7.53 43.38 -13.71
C ILE A 783 -6.93 44.15 -12.53
N ILE A 784 -7.77 44.70 -11.65
CA ILE A 784 -7.29 45.43 -10.46
C ILE A 784 -6.53 44.50 -9.52
N GLY A 785 -7.06 43.29 -9.26
CA GLY A 785 -6.42 42.29 -8.41
C GLY A 785 -5.09 41.79 -9.00
N SER A 786 -5.09 41.42 -10.29
CA SER A 786 -3.90 40.85 -10.95
C SER A 786 -2.75 41.86 -11.08
N ASN A 787 -3.08 43.13 -11.36
CA ASN A 787 -2.08 44.19 -11.52
C ASN A 787 -1.75 44.93 -10.22
N ARG A 788 -2.31 44.50 -9.07
CA ARG A 788 -2.13 45.13 -7.74
C ARG A 788 -2.25 46.66 -7.80
N CYS A 789 -3.33 47.15 -8.42
CA CYS A 789 -3.57 48.59 -8.49
C CYS A 789 -3.95 49.12 -7.11
N ASP A 790 -3.57 50.36 -6.81
CA ASP A 790 -3.86 51.02 -5.53
C ASP A 790 -5.32 51.53 -5.49
N CYS A 791 -6.27 50.62 -5.62
CA CYS A 791 -7.69 50.90 -5.43
C CYS A 791 -8.44 49.68 -4.88
N THR A 792 -9.44 49.93 -4.04
CA THR A 792 -10.45 48.93 -3.67
C THR A 792 -11.42 48.75 -4.83
N HIS A 793 -12.13 47.63 -4.84
CA HIS A 793 -13.17 47.34 -5.82
C HIS A 793 -14.36 46.64 -5.15
N VAL A 794 -15.50 47.32 -5.05
CA VAL A 794 -16.71 46.78 -4.41
C VAL A 794 -17.89 46.93 -5.36
N THR A 795 -18.65 45.85 -5.57
CA THR A 795 -19.89 45.93 -6.35
C THR A 795 -21.04 46.36 -5.43
N GLU A 796 -21.57 47.55 -5.65
CA GLU A 796 -22.79 48.04 -5.00
C GLU A 796 -24.03 47.47 -5.73
N ARG A 797 -24.85 46.70 -5.00
CA ARG A 797 -26.01 45.97 -5.55
C ARG A 797 -27.31 46.79 -5.49
N ARG A 798 -27.25 48.07 -5.86
CA ARG A 798 -28.41 48.99 -5.91
C ARG A 798 -28.64 49.46 -7.36
N GLY A 799 -29.87 49.28 -7.86
CA GLY A 799 -30.24 49.59 -9.27
C GLY A 799 -29.80 48.53 -10.29
N ARG A 800 -30.22 48.65 -11.56
CA ARG A 800 -29.73 47.83 -12.68
C ARG A 800 -29.27 48.73 -13.83
N PRO A 801 -28.06 48.56 -14.37
CA PRO A 801 -27.01 47.60 -13.96
C PRO A 801 -26.34 47.96 -12.61
N TYR A 802 -25.88 46.95 -11.85
CA TYR A 802 -25.10 47.20 -10.61
C TYR A 802 -23.81 47.97 -10.88
N THR A 803 -23.36 48.72 -9.87
CA THR A 803 -22.24 49.66 -9.99
C THR A 803 -20.98 49.09 -9.35
N LEU A 804 -19.86 49.13 -10.06
CA LEU A 804 -18.54 48.89 -9.47
C LEU A 804 -18.02 50.21 -8.87
N VAL A 805 -17.84 50.23 -7.56
CA VAL A 805 -17.24 51.35 -6.83
C VAL A 805 -15.76 51.06 -6.65
N CYS A 806 -14.91 51.92 -7.20
CA CYS A 806 -13.46 51.87 -7.04
C CYS A 806 -13.00 53.05 -6.20
N THR A 807 -12.36 52.80 -5.06
CA THR A 807 -11.81 53.86 -4.19
C THR A 807 -10.30 53.75 -4.16
N LYS A 808 -9.57 54.82 -4.48
CA LYS A 808 -8.11 54.80 -4.49
C LYS A 808 -7.56 54.64 -3.07
N THR A 809 -6.50 53.85 -2.94
CA THR A 809 -5.83 53.53 -1.67
C THR A 809 -4.37 53.96 -1.72
N SER A 810 -3.68 53.92 -0.59
CA SER A 810 -2.23 54.14 -0.45
C SER A 810 -1.46 52.83 -0.31
N ALA A 811 -2.02 51.70 -0.75
CA ALA A 811 -1.50 50.36 -0.45
C ALA A 811 -0.04 50.15 -0.87
N SER A 812 0.39 50.63 -2.05
CA SER A 812 1.80 50.55 -2.46
C SER A 812 2.73 51.42 -1.60
N TYR A 813 2.28 52.61 -1.17
CA TYR A 813 3.03 53.47 -0.24
C TYR A 813 3.16 52.81 1.14
N GLU A 814 2.05 52.31 1.69
CA GLU A 814 2.04 51.60 2.97
C GLU A 814 2.94 50.35 2.94
N ALA A 815 2.95 49.60 1.84
CA ALA A 815 3.87 48.48 1.63
C ALA A 815 5.34 48.95 1.57
N ALA A 816 5.63 50.06 0.87
CA ALA A 816 6.95 50.66 0.82
C ALA A 816 7.43 51.15 2.20
N CYS A 817 6.57 51.79 2.98
CA CYS A 817 6.88 52.19 4.37
C CYS A 817 7.21 50.98 5.24
N LYS A 818 6.43 49.90 5.15
CA LYS A 818 6.71 48.66 5.89
C LYS A 818 8.06 48.05 5.52
N ILE A 819 8.41 48.05 4.23
CA ILE A 819 9.73 47.58 3.75
C ILE A 819 10.84 48.49 4.28
N TYR A 820 10.68 49.81 4.16
CA TYR A 820 11.65 50.80 4.64
C TYR A 820 11.90 50.68 6.16
N GLU A 821 10.84 50.58 6.96
CA GLU A 821 10.96 50.37 8.41
C GLU A 821 11.64 49.05 8.77
N ARG A 822 11.33 47.97 8.03
CA ARG A 822 11.99 46.67 8.20
C ARG A 822 13.48 46.77 7.89
N ASP A 823 13.83 47.43 6.79
CA ASP A 823 15.21 47.56 6.33
C ASP A 823 16.02 48.47 7.28
N LEU A 824 15.42 49.51 7.87
CA LEU A 824 16.02 50.31 8.96
C LEU A 824 16.30 49.48 10.22
N ARG A 825 15.36 48.61 10.62
CA ARG A 825 15.57 47.68 11.75
C ARG A 825 16.70 46.71 11.47
N ASN A 826 16.75 46.16 10.25
CA ASN A 826 17.81 45.26 9.81
C ASN A 826 19.18 45.97 9.78
N LEU A 827 19.23 47.21 9.30
CA LEU A 827 20.45 48.04 9.27
C LEU A 827 21.00 48.26 10.67
N SER A 828 20.11 48.66 11.59
CA SER A 828 20.45 48.85 13.01
C SER A 828 21.01 47.56 13.64
N ARG A 829 20.43 46.40 13.30
CA ARG A 829 20.87 45.10 13.80
C ARG A 829 22.24 44.69 13.24
N ILE A 830 22.52 44.91 11.95
CA ILE A 830 23.85 44.64 11.37
C ILE A 830 24.91 45.53 11.99
N VAL A 831 24.67 46.83 12.13
CA VAL A 831 25.62 47.76 12.74
C VAL A 831 25.93 47.35 14.19
N ALA A 832 24.91 46.90 14.94
CA ALA A 832 25.11 46.37 16.28
C ALA A 832 25.96 45.08 16.26
N LEU A 833 25.74 44.19 15.29
CA LEU A 833 26.52 42.96 15.12
C LEU A 833 27.99 43.23 14.80
N GLU A 834 28.27 44.13 13.85
CA GLU A 834 29.64 44.56 13.50
C GLU A 834 30.36 45.13 14.74
N ARG A 835 29.70 45.97 15.54
CA ARG A 835 30.26 46.50 16.80
C ARG A 835 30.58 45.39 17.80
N LYS A 836 29.70 44.39 17.95
CA LYS A 836 29.96 43.23 18.84
C LYS A 836 31.17 42.43 18.40
N MET A 837 31.35 42.22 17.09
CA MET A 837 32.51 41.53 16.53
C MET A 837 33.82 42.31 16.75
N SER A 838 33.79 43.64 16.60
CA SER A 838 34.95 44.51 16.86
C SER A 838 35.33 44.63 18.34
N ASN A 839 34.38 44.46 19.26
CA ASN A 839 34.64 44.54 20.71
C ASN A 839 35.09 43.19 21.31
N GLY A 840 34.75 42.06 20.68
CA GLY A 840 35.14 40.72 21.13
C GLY A 840 36.65 40.46 21.12
N THR A 841 37.41 41.22 20.33
CA THR A 841 38.88 41.16 20.27
C THR A 841 39.58 41.73 21.51
N CYS A 842 38.95 42.63 22.28
CA CYS A 842 39.58 43.20 23.47
C CYS A 842 39.58 42.26 24.68
N SER A 843 38.67 41.28 24.78
CA SER A 843 38.53 40.47 26.00
C SER A 843 39.45 39.24 26.07
N SER A 844 40.21 38.92 25.02
CA SER A 844 41.09 37.73 25.00
C SER A 844 42.57 38.02 25.31
N ALA A 845 42.97 39.30 25.37
CA ALA A 845 44.36 39.70 25.65
C ALA A 845 44.70 39.82 27.15
N ASP A 846 43.71 39.89 28.05
CA ASP A 846 43.93 40.17 29.49
C ASP A 846 43.97 38.94 30.42
N SER A 847 44.00 37.70 29.89
CA SER A 847 44.09 36.49 30.74
C SER A 847 45.50 35.90 30.91
N VAL A 848 46.55 36.61 30.47
CA VAL A 848 47.95 36.26 30.77
C VAL A 848 48.56 37.31 31.68
N ARG A 849 48.06 37.40 32.92
CA ARG A 849 48.73 37.92 34.13
C ARG A 849 47.80 37.78 35.34
N SER A 850 47.74 36.58 35.90
CA SER A 850 47.68 36.30 37.36
C SER A 850 47.77 34.80 37.60
#